data_AF-A0A1F2T2L7-F1
#
_entry.id   AF-A0A1F2T2L7-F1
#
_cell.length_a   1.000
_cell.length_b   1.000
_cell.length_c   1.000
_cell.angle_alpha   90.00
_cell.angle_beta   90.00
_cell.angle_gamma   90.00
#
_symmetry.space_group_name_H-M   'P 1'
#
loop_
_entity.id
_entity.type
_entity.pdbx_description
1 polymer ?
#
loop_
_entity_poly.entity_id
_entity_poly.type
_entity_poly.pdbx_seq_one_letter_code
_entity_poly.pdbx_strand_id
1 'polypeptide(L)'
;MQTQVDEKTILRAPATVTERTRGAVVAIDPASPHWIATDERGMSILRRLDGRTALGDVVRGYAADSGLDINRAWLDVDTFARDALRHGFVSTDGAVPLPYLGRATYLRTDRLRELWIHVNDFCNLACEHCLVSSSPQRAQDLEGAVVRGAIDQAVALGTERFFLTGGEPLARPDVIELIEHIVRTHERELVVMTNGTLLKGARLAALAALPAERLRVQISLDGASSEVNDPIRGEGSCARIVDGIRAAVGAGLRTTITMTLLRYNLHDAAAVVAFAADCGVTNVHLLWPHRRGRLLTGRFANLPDAREILDAVRAARQVARDRGVTIDNVEELRLRFDGLHGVKNDLASAGWTSLCLYTDGGIYPSASMAGVPELHCGSILDRPLESVWKGSAVLRDLRGATVDQKAQCRACHLKFLCGGGDLEHGYWASGGATGPGSFVGHDPYCDVYKGMAADVLADLVDEGRSTVQPRSGFDRPVVFRAMGERTLHDEPAIVRTTHSACVLSEEVADRSRAEVREFYGHAAEQPQAELCCPIKPDAEDLAHIPPEVVERFYGCGSPVSAAAPQPGETLVDLGSGAGIDCFIASRRVGREGRVIGIDMTDQMLNVARECQPKVAASLGYDNVEFRRGFLERMSVDDGTADIVTSNCVINLSPDKPAVFREIWRVLKDHGRAVLADIVADSEVPPALRADGQLWGECISGALSEDGFLSALERAGFYGVTILKKTFWREVERTRFYSVTVRGFKFEKKAGCRYIGQWATYLGPMKAAVDEEGHFFPRGVPVEVCTDTAAKLRAAPYAVSFAVLDDGDSTIDVSADDGHCTPGSPCC
;
A
#
# COMPACT_ATOMS: atom_id res chain seq x y z
N MET A 1 19.71 7.99 -16.42
CA MET A 1 20.82 7.12 -16.88
C MET A 1 21.03 6.11 -15.78
N GLN A 2 20.79 4.82 -16.01
CA GLN A 2 20.99 3.78 -15.00
C GLN A 2 22.41 3.88 -14.43
N THR A 3 22.54 3.84 -13.11
CA THR A 3 23.86 3.77 -12.48
C THR A 3 24.48 2.44 -12.89
N GLN A 4 25.49 2.47 -13.74
CA GLN A 4 26.18 1.27 -14.19
C GLN A 4 26.96 0.73 -12.99
N VAL A 5 26.40 -0.29 -12.32
CA VAL A 5 27.06 -1.01 -11.23
C VAL A 5 28.08 -1.97 -11.85
N ASP A 6 29.34 -1.77 -11.52
CA ASP A 6 30.49 -2.55 -11.97
C ASP A 6 31.40 -2.94 -10.78
N GLU A 7 32.49 -3.67 -11.04
CA GLU A 7 33.43 -4.13 -10.00
C GLU A 7 34.06 -2.99 -9.18
N LYS A 8 34.15 -1.79 -9.76
CA LYS A 8 34.79 -0.61 -9.14
C LYS A 8 33.78 0.26 -8.40
N THR A 9 32.48 -0.02 -8.56
CA THR A 9 31.41 0.74 -7.93
C THR A 9 31.52 0.62 -6.42
N ILE A 10 31.41 1.75 -5.74
CA ILE A 10 31.40 1.82 -4.28
C ILE A 10 29.98 2.13 -3.85
N LEU A 11 29.42 1.25 -3.02
CA LEU A 11 28.06 1.35 -2.53
C LEU A 11 28.06 1.59 -1.03
N ARG A 12 27.14 2.42 -0.57
CA ARG A 12 26.97 2.77 0.84
C ARG A 12 25.56 2.44 1.31
N ALA A 13 25.45 1.54 2.28
CA ALA A 13 24.29 1.42 3.15
C ALA A 13 24.40 2.42 4.32
N PRO A 14 23.28 2.96 4.83
CA PRO A 14 23.27 3.81 6.00
C PRO A 14 23.66 3.05 7.27
N ALA A 15 23.89 3.78 8.36
CA ALA A 15 23.97 3.16 9.68
C ALA A 15 22.57 2.64 10.05
N THR A 16 22.49 1.36 10.41
CA THR A 16 21.20 0.69 10.62
C THR A 16 21.10 0.03 11.99
N VAL A 17 19.88 -0.04 12.51
CA VAL A 17 19.49 -0.93 13.61
C VAL A 17 18.79 -2.14 13.00
N THR A 18 19.18 -3.35 13.43
CA THR A 18 18.57 -4.58 12.89
C THR A 18 17.56 -5.19 13.84
N GLU A 19 16.39 -5.51 13.30
CA GLU A 19 15.36 -6.29 13.99
C GLU A 19 15.13 -7.63 13.30
N ARG A 20 14.66 -8.63 14.06
CA ARG A 20 14.33 -9.95 13.54
C ARG A 20 12.85 -10.18 13.70
N THR A 21 12.16 -10.51 12.62
CA THR A 21 10.73 -10.81 12.67
C THR A 21 10.37 -11.90 11.67
N ARG A 22 9.61 -12.89 12.16
CA ARG A 22 9.02 -14.02 11.41
C ARG A 22 9.98 -14.80 10.51
N GLY A 23 11.30 -14.67 10.64
CA GLY A 23 12.32 -15.36 9.81
C GLY A 23 13.01 -14.47 8.77
N ALA A 24 12.77 -13.15 8.80
CA ALA A 24 13.56 -12.15 8.09
C ALA A 24 14.34 -11.26 9.07
N VAL A 25 15.32 -10.55 8.51
CA VAL A 25 16.07 -9.49 9.18
C VAL A 25 15.69 -8.16 8.55
N VAL A 26 15.27 -7.20 9.36
CA VAL A 26 14.93 -5.84 8.94
C VAL A 26 16.07 -4.91 9.34
N ALA A 27 16.58 -4.14 8.39
CA ALA A 27 17.51 -3.03 8.65
C ALA A 27 16.74 -1.72 8.61
N ILE A 28 16.84 -0.92 9.68
CA ILE A 28 16.16 0.37 9.82
C ILE A 28 17.23 1.48 9.91
N ASP A 29 17.17 2.47 9.02
CA ASP A 29 17.91 3.72 9.15
C ASP A 29 17.10 4.69 10.06
N PRO A 30 17.58 4.98 11.28
CA PRO A 30 16.88 5.85 12.20
C PRO A 30 17.08 7.35 11.91
N ALA A 31 18.09 7.72 11.11
CA ALA A 31 18.41 9.10 10.79
C ALA A 31 17.61 9.60 9.57
N SER A 32 17.49 8.75 8.56
CA SER A 32 16.55 8.92 7.45
C SER A 32 15.55 7.77 7.53
N PRO A 33 14.33 7.97 8.07
CA PRO A 33 13.37 6.90 8.32
C PRO A 33 13.14 6.09 7.03
N HIS A 34 13.78 4.94 6.99
CA HIS A 34 13.81 4.03 5.87
C HIS A 34 14.11 2.65 6.43
N TRP A 35 13.51 1.61 5.88
CA TRP A 35 13.83 0.24 6.23
C TRP A 35 13.71 -0.68 5.03
N ILE A 36 14.52 -1.75 5.06
CA ILE A 36 14.44 -2.88 4.13
C ILE A 36 14.47 -4.19 4.90
N ALA A 37 13.79 -5.20 4.37
CA ALA A 37 13.74 -6.54 4.93
C ALA A 37 14.32 -7.56 3.94
N THR A 38 15.15 -8.47 4.46
CA THR A 38 15.86 -9.50 3.67
C THR A 38 16.13 -10.73 4.52
N ASP A 39 16.64 -11.80 3.92
CA ASP A 39 17.26 -12.92 4.63
C ASP A 39 18.65 -12.56 5.19
N GLU A 40 19.28 -13.51 5.88
CA GLU A 40 20.62 -13.34 6.45
C GLU A 40 21.72 -13.13 5.40
N ARG A 41 21.54 -13.69 4.20
CA ARG A 41 22.50 -13.55 3.10
C ARG A 41 22.51 -12.11 2.61
N GLY A 42 21.34 -11.55 2.31
CA GLY A 42 21.22 -10.15 1.91
C GLY A 42 21.68 -9.20 3.03
N MET A 43 21.39 -9.53 4.29
CA MET A 43 21.90 -8.74 5.41
C MET A 43 23.44 -8.80 5.53
N SER A 44 24.06 -9.95 5.25
CA SER A 44 25.52 -10.10 5.18
C SER A 44 26.11 -9.22 4.08
N ILE A 45 25.48 -9.17 2.90
CA ILE A 45 25.88 -8.30 1.79
C ILE A 45 25.74 -6.83 2.19
N LEU A 46 24.59 -6.43 2.73
CA LEU A 46 24.29 -5.05 3.13
C LEU A 46 25.35 -4.49 4.09
N ARG A 47 25.79 -5.28 5.07
CA ARG A 47 26.83 -4.87 6.04
C ARG A 47 28.20 -4.60 5.41
N ARG A 48 28.46 -5.10 4.20
CA ARG A 48 29.71 -4.90 3.45
C ARG A 48 29.70 -3.66 2.57
N LEU A 49 28.52 -3.09 2.33
CA LEU A 49 28.35 -1.86 1.53
C LEU A 49 28.66 -0.65 2.42
N ASP A 50 29.93 -0.48 2.82
CA ASP A 50 30.37 0.53 3.79
C ASP A 50 30.66 1.91 3.17
N GLY A 51 30.49 2.05 1.85
CA GLY A 51 30.84 3.23 1.09
C GLY A 51 32.34 3.46 0.92
N ARG A 52 33.16 2.41 1.05
CA ARG A 52 34.62 2.44 0.86
C ARG A 52 35.13 1.24 0.06
N THR A 53 34.57 0.05 0.27
CA THR A 53 34.95 -1.17 -0.43
C THR A 53 34.33 -1.22 -1.83
N ALA A 54 35.14 -1.54 -2.84
CA ALA A 54 34.66 -1.73 -4.21
C ALA A 54 33.84 -3.02 -4.32
N LEU A 55 32.80 -3.02 -5.16
CA LEU A 55 31.86 -4.14 -5.25
C LEU A 55 32.55 -5.48 -5.59
N GLY A 56 33.61 -5.48 -6.41
CA GLY A 56 34.38 -6.69 -6.70
C GLY A 56 35.07 -7.30 -5.45
N ASP A 57 35.49 -6.46 -4.51
CA ASP A 57 36.04 -6.93 -3.22
C ASP A 57 34.94 -7.40 -2.27
N VAL A 58 33.77 -6.74 -2.30
CA VAL A 58 32.58 -7.23 -1.59
C VAL A 58 32.20 -8.64 -2.06
N VAL A 59 32.19 -8.86 -3.38
CA VAL A 59 31.90 -10.17 -3.99
C VAL A 59 32.93 -11.21 -3.56
N ARG A 60 34.23 -10.91 -3.63
CA ARG A 60 35.28 -11.82 -3.18
C ARG A 60 35.14 -12.18 -1.69
N GLY A 61 34.84 -11.20 -0.84
CA GLY A 61 34.60 -11.43 0.59
C GLY A 61 33.36 -12.29 0.85
N TYR A 62 32.24 -11.99 0.17
CA TYR A 62 31.01 -12.77 0.28
C TYR A 62 31.17 -14.20 -0.23
N ALA A 63 31.90 -14.40 -1.33
CA ALA A 63 32.22 -15.73 -1.87
C ALA A 63 33.02 -16.56 -0.87
N ALA A 64 34.06 -15.98 -0.26
CA ALA A 64 34.90 -16.64 0.73
C ALA A 64 34.10 -17.05 1.99
N ASP A 65 33.26 -16.16 2.51
CA ASP A 65 32.49 -16.41 3.73
C ASP A 65 31.33 -17.40 3.51
N SER A 66 30.77 -17.41 2.30
CA SER A 66 29.61 -18.26 1.96
C SER A 66 29.99 -19.59 1.31
N GLY A 67 31.27 -19.77 0.92
CA GLY A 67 31.75 -20.95 0.20
C GLY A 67 31.20 -21.07 -1.23
N LEU A 68 30.81 -19.95 -1.86
CA LEU A 68 30.23 -19.93 -3.20
C LEU A 68 31.29 -19.70 -4.28
N ASP A 69 31.03 -20.22 -5.49
CA ASP A 69 31.79 -19.82 -6.68
C ASP A 69 31.64 -18.31 -6.94
N ILE A 70 32.66 -17.70 -7.56
CA ILE A 70 32.70 -16.26 -7.80
C ILE A 70 31.54 -15.77 -8.66
N ASN A 71 31.06 -16.56 -9.64
CA ASN A 71 29.95 -16.16 -10.49
C ASN A 71 28.62 -16.13 -9.72
N ARG A 72 28.40 -17.12 -8.85
CA ARG A 72 27.21 -17.18 -8.00
C ARG A 72 27.24 -16.09 -6.92
N ALA A 73 28.40 -15.86 -6.32
CA ALA A 73 28.60 -14.75 -5.38
C ALA A 73 28.40 -13.38 -6.03
N TRP A 74 28.90 -13.19 -7.25
CA TRP A 74 28.68 -11.98 -8.04
C TRP A 74 27.19 -11.73 -8.23
N LEU A 75 26.47 -12.77 -8.62
CA LEU A 75 25.04 -12.70 -8.91
C LEU A 75 24.20 -12.40 -7.67
N ASP A 76 24.51 -13.03 -6.54
CA ASP A 76 23.88 -12.75 -5.24
C ASP A 76 24.07 -11.27 -4.86
N VAL A 77 25.32 -10.79 -4.92
CA VAL A 77 25.67 -9.42 -4.53
C VAL A 77 25.06 -8.40 -5.49
N ASP A 78 25.16 -8.61 -6.80
CA ASP A 78 24.63 -7.71 -7.82
C ASP A 78 23.09 -7.64 -7.75
N THR A 79 22.40 -8.78 -7.61
CA THR A 79 20.93 -8.84 -7.45
C THR A 79 20.50 -8.03 -6.22
N PHE A 80 21.09 -8.35 -5.06
CA PHE A 80 20.73 -7.68 -3.81
C PHE A 80 21.07 -6.18 -3.83
N ALA A 81 22.25 -5.81 -4.34
CA ALA A 81 22.68 -4.43 -4.41
C ALA A 81 21.80 -3.57 -5.32
N ARG A 82 21.40 -4.11 -6.49
CA ARG A 82 20.47 -3.45 -7.40
C ARG A 82 19.09 -3.26 -6.79
N ASP A 83 18.56 -4.28 -6.11
CA ASP A 83 17.29 -4.16 -5.40
C ASP A 83 17.38 -3.07 -4.31
N ALA A 84 18.44 -3.08 -3.49
CA ALA A 84 18.64 -2.08 -2.44
C ALA A 84 18.84 -0.65 -3.00
N LEU A 85 19.49 -0.51 -4.16
CA LEU A 85 19.60 0.76 -4.90
C LEU A 85 18.25 1.22 -5.45
N ARG A 86 17.45 0.31 -6.03
CA ARG A 86 16.12 0.60 -6.58
C ARG A 86 15.18 1.13 -5.51
N HIS A 87 15.28 0.58 -4.30
CA HIS A 87 14.52 1.05 -3.15
C HIS A 87 15.12 2.32 -2.51
N GLY A 88 16.29 2.79 -2.94
CA GLY A 88 16.94 3.99 -2.40
C GLY A 88 17.57 3.80 -1.01
N PHE A 89 17.73 2.55 -0.56
CA PHE A 89 18.32 2.24 0.74
C PHE A 89 19.85 2.27 0.69
N VAL A 90 20.42 1.99 -0.48
CA VAL A 90 21.85 2.06 -0.76
C VAL A 90 22.10 3.21 -1.74
N SER A 91 23.23 3.91 -1.60
CA SER A 91 23.63 4.98 -2.52
C SER A 91 25.00 4.72 -3.16
N THR A 92 25.23 5.36 -4.32
CA THR A 92 26.49 5.30 -5.08
C THR A 92 27.36 6.54 -4.89
N ASP A 93 26.80 7.63 -4.37
CA ASP A 93 27.45 8.94 -4.21
C ASP A 93 28.13 9.13 -2.84
N GLY A 94 27.86 8.22 -1.88
CA GLY A 94 28.43 8.27 -0.54
C GLY A 94 27.97 9.48 0.30
N ALA A 95 26.93 10.20 -0.12
CA ALA A 95 26.46 11.39 0.58
C ALA A 95 25.90 11.01 1.97
N VAL A 96 26.43 11.64 3.02
CA VAL A 96 25.84 11.55 4.35
C VAL A 96 24.61 12.46 4.38
N PRO A 97 23.44 11.98 4.85
CA PRO A 97 22.26 12.82 4.95
C PRO A 97 22.55 14.09 5.76
N LEU A 98 22.03 15.23 5.29
CA LEU A 98 22.12 16.48 6.04
C LEU A 98 21.47 16.32 7.42
N PRO A 99 22.03 16.94 8.47
CA PRO A 99 21.47 16.85 9.80
C PRO A 99 20.06 17.45 9.83
N TYR A 100 19.14 16.78 10.52
CA TYR A 100 17.79 17.27 10.71
C TYR A 100 17.79 18.47 11.65
N LEU A 101 17.40 19.64 11.14
CA LEU A 101 17.39 20.90 11.90
C LEU A 101 16.12 21.08 12.77
N GLY A 102 15.25 20.07 12.84
CA GLY A 102 13.96 20.15 13.52
C GLY A 102 12.83 20.64 12.62
N ARG A 103 11.59 20.27 12.98
CA ARG A 103 10.43 20.45 12.11
C ARG A 103 10.21 21.90 11.69
N ALA A 104 10.37 22.85 12.62
CA ALA A 104 10.13 24.29 12.42
C ALA A 104 10.74 24.88 11.14
N THR A 105 11.90 24.37 10.71
CA THR A 105 12.60 24.80 9.49
C THR A 105 11.77 24.59 8.22
N TYR A 106 10.84 23.63 8.24
CA TYR A 106 10.00 23.22 7.13
C TYR A 106 8.55 23.73 7.25
N LEU A 107 8.26 24.57 8.26
CA LEU A 107 6.92 25.09 8.47
C LEU A 107 6.54 26.12 7.39
N ARG A 108 5.33 25.95 6.86
CA ARG A 108 4.65 26.91 6.00
C ARG A 108 3.40 27.42 6.72
N THR A 109 3.35 28.72 7.05
CA THR A 109 2.23 29.34 7.79
C THR A 109 1.26 30.12 6.90
N ASP A 110 1.44 30.05 5.59
CA ASP A 110 0.54 30.60 4.57
C ASP A 110 -0.77 29.81 4.45
N ARG A 111 -0.79 28.55 4.89
CA ARG A 111 -2.00 27.73 4.95
C ARG A 111 -2.30 27.17 6.34
N LEU A 112 -3.59 26.99 6.63
CA LEU A 112 -4.12 26.19 7.73
C LEU A 112 -4.92 25.04 7.11
N ARG A 113 -4.50 23.79 7.29
CA ARG A 113 -5.12 22.63 6.59
C ARG A 113 -6.40 22.16 7.27
N GLU A 114 -6.44 22.24 8.61
CA GLU A 114 -7.53 21.72 9.44
C GLU A 114 -8.00 22.73 10.49
N LEU A 115 -9.31 22.74 10.74
CA LEU A 115 -9.88 23.41 11.91
C LEU A 115 -10.85 22.49 12.65
N TRP A 116 -10.55 22.25 13.93
CA TRP A 116 -11.46 21.63 14.88
C TRP A 116 -12.35 22.71 15.49
N ILE A 117 -13.64 22.43 15.62
CA ILE A 117 -14.62 23.35 16.19
C ILE A 117 -15.36 22.62 17.29
N HIS A 118 -15.13 23.06 18.52
CA HIS A 118 -15.90 22.63 19.68
C HIS A 118 -17.18 23.47 19.74
N VAL A 119 -18.28 22.93 19.21
CA VAL A 119 -19.48 23.75 18.91
C VAL A 119 -20.31 24.11 20.14
N ASN A 120 -20.22 23.34 21.23
CA ASN A 120 -20.91 23.56 22.50
C ASN A 120 -20.26 22.76 23.63
N ASP A 121 -20.42 23.18 24.88
CA ASP A 121 -20.10 22.35 26.06
C ASP A 121 -21.32 21.52 26.55
N PHE A 122 -22.51 21.81 26.02
CA PHE A 122 -23.73 21.06 26.33
C PHE A 122 -23.63 19.64 25.77
N CYS A 123 -23.87 18.63 26.61
CA CYS A 123 -24.04 17.25 26.17
C CYS A 123 -25.30 16.68 26.80
N ASN A 124 -26.07 15.89 26.04
CA ASN A 124 -27.21 15.16 26.58
C ASN A 124 -26.81 13.92 27.41
N LEU A 125 -25.50 13.66 27.57
CA LEU A 125 -24.91 12.63 28.42
C LEU A 125 -23.88 13.26 29.37
N ALA A 126 -23.46 12.51 30.40
CA ALA A 126 -22.42 12.90 31.33
C ALA A 126 -21.39 11.79 31.52
N CYS A 127 -20.77 11.33 30.41
CA CYS A 127 -19.85 10.18 30.42
C CYS A 127 -18.71 10.34 31.45
N GLU A 128 -18.39 9.27 32.16
CA GLU A 128 -17.39 9.23 33.25
C GLU A 128 -15.96 9.56 32.78
N HIS A 129 -15.63 9.25 31.52
CA HIS A 129 -14.30 9.52 30.95
C HIS A 129 -14.18 10.86 30.21
N CYS A 130 -15.24 11.68 30.18
CA CYS A 130 -15.30 12.84 29.29
C CYS A 130 -14.14 13.81 29.51
N LEU A 131 -13.37 14.02 28.45
CA LEU A 131 -12.16 14.84 28.40
C LEU A 131 -12.39 16.30 28.82
N VAL A 132 -13.44 16.91 28.30
CA VAL A 132 -13.82 18.31 28.52
C VAL A 132 -14.88 18.48 29.62
N SER A 133 -15.33 17.37 30.22
CA SER A 133 -16.34 17.35 31.28
C SER A 133 -17.70 17.96 30.90
N SER A 134 -18.08 17.87 29.62
CA SER A 134 -19.40 18.27 29.09
C SER A 134 -20.54 17.53 29.76
N SER A 135 -21.67 18.20 29.97
CA SER A 135 -22.85 17.62 30.62
C SER A 135 -24.11 18.42 30.28
N PRO A 136 -25.32 17.94 30.67
CA PRO A 136 -26.54 18.70 30.46
C PRO A 136 -26.61 20.02 31.24
N GLN A 137 -25.72 20.21 32.23
CA GLN A 137 -25.65 21.40 33.08
C GLN A 137 -24.67 22.45 32.55
N ARG A 138 -23.89 22.12 31.51
CA ARG A 138 -22.99 23.06 30.86
C ARG A 138 -23.72 23.76 29.73
N ALA A 139 -23.61 25.08 29.66
CA ALA A 139 -24.04 25.85 28.51
C ALA A 139 -23.10 27.05 28.36
N GLN A 140 -22.34 27.06 27.26
CA GLN A 140 -21.63 28.21 26.72
C GLN A 140 -21.54 27.94 25.22
N ASP A 141 -22.39 28.61 24.44
CA ASP A 141 -22.42 28.45 22.99
C ASP A 141 -21.91 29.75 22.37
N LEU A 142 -20.93 29.66 21.48
CA LEU A 142 -20.70 30.76 20.54
C LEU A 142 -21.93 30.93 19.67
N GLU A 143 -22.26 32.20 19.40
CA GLU A 143 -23.25 32.54 18.39
C GLU A 143 -22.87 31.90 17.04
N GLY A 144 -23.86 31.33 16.35
CA GLY A 144 -23.66 30.64 15.06
C GLY A 144 -22.99 31.52 14.00
N ALA A 145 -23.26 32.82 14.04
CA ALA A 145 -22.62 33.79 13.15
C ALA A 145 -21.10 33.87 13.35
N VAL A 146 -20.62 33.76 14.60
CA VAL A 146 -19.19 33.78 14.90
C VAL A 146 -18.51 32.49 14.44
N VAL A 147 -19.15 31.33 14.69
CA VAL A 147 -18.62 30.03 14.21
C VAL A 147 -18.57 30.00 12.69
N ARG A 148 -19.62 30.48 12.01
CA ARG A 148 -19.66 30.61 10.55
C ARG A 148 -18.54 31.52 10.03
N GLY A 149 -18.34 32.68 10.66
CA GLY A 149 -17.25 33.60 10.30
C GLY A 149 -15.85 33.01 10.53
N ALA A 150 -15.69 32.12 11.51
CA ALA A 150 -14.45 31.39 11.73
C ALA A 150 -14.19 30.34 10.64
N ILE A 151 -15.24 29.63 10.20
CA ILE A 151 -15.19 28.69 9.06
C ILE A 151 -14.75 29.44 7.80
N ASP A 152 -15.36 30.60 7.52
CA ASP A 152 -15.02 31.41 6.34
C ASP A 152 -13.56 31.87 6.36
N GLN A 153 -13.07 32.32 7.53
CA GLN A 153 -11.66 32.70 7.70
C GLN A 153 -10.71 31.51 7.53
N ALA A 154 -11.08 30.33 8.01
CA ALA A 154 -10.28 29.11 7.86
C ALA A 154 -10.22 28.66 6.39
N VAL A 155 -11.35 28.68 5.68
CA VAL A 155 -11.38 28.40 4.23
C VAL A 155 -10.52 29.41 3.46
N ALA A 156 -10.55 30.69 3.82
CA ALA A 156 -9.68 31.69 3.22
C ALA A 156 -8.18 31.43 3.47
N LEU A 157 -7.84 30.75 4.57
CA LEU A 157 -6.49 30.25 4.88
C LEU A 157 -6.18 28.89 4.25
N GLY A 158 -7.06 28.35 3.39
CA GLY A 158 -6.85 27.08 2.70
C GLY A 158 -7.21 25.84 3.52
N THR A 159 -8.11 25.95 4.50
CA THR A 159 -8.61 24.79 5.24
C THR A 159 -9.40 23.86 4.33
N GLU A 160 -8.93 22.62 4.27
CA GLU A 160 -9.47 21.54 3.46
C GLU A 160 -10.47 20.69 4.25
N ARG A 161 -10.27 20.60 5.58
CA ARG A 161 -10.98 19.68 6.46
C ARG A 161 -11.41 20.34 7.77
N PHE A 162 -12.62 20.00 8.21
CA PHE A 162 -13.18 20.46 9.48
C PHE A 162 -13.58 19.29 10.38
N PHE A 163 -13.48 19.50 11.69
CA PHE A 163 -13.96 18.55 12.69
C PHE A 163 -14.98 19.23 13.60
N LEU A 164 -16.22 18.75 13.62
CA LEU A 164 -17.20 19.21 14.59
C LEU A 164 -17.19 18.26 15.79
N THR A 165 -16.80 18.82 16.93
CA THR A 165 -16.78 18.14 18.23
C THR A 165 -17.47 19.01 19.28
N GLY A 166 -17.52 18.56 20.52
CA GLY A 166 -18.10 19.34 21.60
C GLY A 166 -18.49 18.49 22.79
N GLY A 167 -19.56 18.91 23.47
CA GLY A 167 -20.39 18.01 24.26
C GLY A 167 -21.14 17.04 23.36
N GLU A 168 -22.28 17.46 22.81
CA GLU A 168 -22.97 16.74 21.73
C GLU A 168 -23.24 17.71 20.58
N PRO A 169 -22.48 17.62 19.47
CA PRO A 169 -22.63 18.56 18.36
C PRO A 169 -24.03 18.57 17.78
N LEU A 170 -24.69 17.42 17.65
CA LEU A 170 -26.03 17.34 17.09
C LEU A 170 -27.10 17.94 17.99
N ALA A 171 -26.80 18.22 19.27
CA ALA A 171 -27.72 18.90 20.17
C ALA A 171 -27.80 20.41 19.89
N ARG A 172 -26.80 21.00 19.24
CA ARG A 172 -26.78 22.42 18.88
C ARG A 172 -27.88 22.74 17.84
N PRO A 173 -28.70 23.80 18.04
CA PRO A 173 -29.85 24.07 17.17
C PRO A 173 -29.51 24.35 15.69
N ASP A 174 -28.45 25.11 15.43
CA ASP A 174 -27.98 25.57 14.11
C ASP A 174 -26.89 24.67 13.49
N VAL A 175 -26.62 23.49 14.07
CA VAL A 175 -25.51 22.62 13.62
C VAL A 175 -25.67 22.16 12.17
N ILE A 176 -26.89 21.87 11.72
CA ILE A 176 -27.13 21.43 10.34
C ILE A 176 -26.77 22.55 9.35
N GLU A 177 -27.04 23.81 9.69
CA GLU A 177 -26.65 24.95 8.86
C GLU A 177 -25.13 25.10 8.78
N LEU A 178 -24.42 24.87 9.89
CA LEU A 178 -22.94 24.90 9.90
C LEU A 178 -22.36 23.76 9.05
N ILE A 179 -22.94 22.56 9.15
CA ILE A 179 -22.56 21.40 8.33
C ILE A 179 -22.78 21.69 6.85
N GLU A 180 -23.97 22.19 6.47
CA GLU A 180 -24.27 22.59 5.09
C GLU A 180 -23.29 23.65 4.58
N HIS A 181 -22.94 24.62 5.43
CA HIS A 181 -22.00 25.67 5.08
C HIS A 181 -20.60 25.13 4.77
N ILE A 182 -20.13 24.13 5.52
CA ILE A 182 -18.82 23.49 5.26
C ILE A 182 -18.89 22.61 4.01
N VAL A 183 -19.85 21.69 3.95
CA VAL A 183 -19.88 20.59 2.97
C VAL A 183 -20.43 21.02 1.62
N ARG A 184 -21.48 21.85 1.60
CA ARG A 184 -22.16 22.26 0.36
C ARG A 184 -21.68 23.62 -0.12
N THR A 185 -21.57 24.61 0.76
CA THR A 185 -21.17 25.96 0.34
C THR A 185 -19.67 26.04 0.04
N HIS A 186 -18.83 25.52 0.93
CA HIS A 186 -17.38 25.58 0.78
C HIS A 186 -16.75 24.33 0.18
N GLU A 187 -17.55 23.28 -0.05
CA GLU A 187 -17.09 22.02 -0.64
C GLU A 187 -15.93 21.36 0.11
N ARG A 188 -15.93 21.46 1.44
CA ARG A 188 -14.86 20.92 2.30
C ARG A 188 -15.28 19.62 2.97
N GLU A 189 -14.29 18.82 3.34
CA GLU A 189 -14.54 17.60 4.09
C GLU A 189 -14.88 17.92 5.55
N LEU A 190 -15.78 17.12 6.12
CA LEU A 190 -16.23 17.26 7.48
C LEU A 190 -16.33 15.91 8.20
N VAL A 191 -15.77 15.86 9.41
CA VAL A 191 -16.00 14.78 10.37
C VAL A 191 -16.84 15.30 11.53
N VAL A 192 -18.01 14.68 11.75
CA VAL A 192 -18.88 14.98 12.90
C VAL A 192 -18.67 13.91 13.97
N MET A 193 -18.19 14.31 15.15
CA MET A 193 -17.99 13.43 16.29
C MET A 193 -19.20 13.50 17.22
N THR A 194 -19.98 12.43 17.31
CA THR A 194 -21.24 12.40 18.07
C THR A 194 -21.31 11.19 18.99
N ASN A 195 -22.10 11.29 20.07
CA ASN A 195 -22.51 10.12 20.83
C ASN A 195 -23.56 9.28 20.09
N GLY A 196 -24.10 9.74 18.96
CA GLY A 196 -25.01 8.97 18.10
C GLY A 196 -26.47 8.92 18.56
N THR A 197 -26.79 9.31 19.79
CA THR A 197 -28.15 9.20 20.36
C THR A 197 -29.19 10.12 19.70
N LEU A 198 -28.72 11.08 18.89
CA LEU A 198 -29.56 12.05 18.15
C LEU A 198 -29.60 11.80 16.63
N LEU A 199 -28.99 10.72 16.14
CA LEU A 199 -29.01 10.33 14.72
C LEU A 199 -30.35 9.68 14.34
N LYS A 200 -31.41 10.48 14.35
CA LYS A 200 -32.77 10.05 14.00
C LYS A 200 -33.62 11.19 13.46
N GLY A 201 -34.71 10.84 12.77
CA GLY A 201 -35.69 11.80 12.26
C GLY A 201 -35.07 12.86 11.35
N ALA A 202 -35.47 14.13 11.54
CA ALA A 202 -35.06 15.24 10.69
C ALA A 202 -33.54 15.47 10.62
N ARG A 203 -32.81 15.21 11.72
CA ARG A 203 -31.34 15.38 11.74
C ARG A 203 -30.66 14.35 10.84
N LEU A 204 -31.04 13.09 10.96
CA LEU A 204 -30.49 12.03 10.11
C LEU A 204 -30.82 12.27 8.64
N ALA A 205 -32.07 12.65 8.35
CA ALA A 205 -32.50 12.97 6.99
C ALA A 205 -31.69 14.12 6.37
N ALA A 206 -31.41 15.18 7.17
CA ALA A 206 -30.58 16.28 6.72
C ALA A 206 -29.13 15.86 6.45
N LEU A 207 -28.52 15.05 7.32
CA LEU A 207 -27.15 14.55 7.10
C LEU A 207 -27.06 13.62 5.88
N ALA A 208 -28.05 12.75 5.69
CA ALA A 208 -28.10 11.81 4.58
C ALA A 208 -28.33 12.48 3.22
N ALA A 209 -28.86 13.72 3.21
CA ALA A 209 -29.03 14.50 2.00
C ALA A 209 -27.73 15.19 1.52
N LEU A 210 -26.66 15.13 2.30
CA LEU A 210 -25.37 15.74 1.98
C LEU A 210 -24.47 14.78 1.19
N PRO A 211 -23.51 15.31 0.40
CA PRO A 211 -22.53 14.50 -0.32
C PRO A 211 -21.76 13.55 0.62
N ALA A 212 -22.01 12.25 0.48
CA ALA A 212 -21.48 11.22 1.37
C ALA A 212 -19.94 11.09 1.29
N GLU A 213 -19.34 11.54 0.19
CA GLU A 213 -17.90 11.55 -0.01
C GLU A 213 -17.17 12.58 0.85
N ARG A 214 -17.85 13.67 1.25
CA ARG A 214 -17.30 14.77 2.05
C ARG A 214 -17.73 14.75 3.52
N LEU A 215 -18.74 13.95 3.87
CA LEU A 215 -19.26 13.86 5.25
C LEU A 215 -18.98 12.50 5.87
N ARG A 216 -18.29 12.50 7.01
CA ARG A 216 -18.06 11.33 7.85
C ARG A 216 -18.65 11.54 9.23
N VAL A 217 -19.18 10.47 9.83
CA VAL A 217 -19.70 10.50 11.19
C VAL A 217 -18.92 9.52 12.05
N GLN A 218 -18.31 10.03 13.11
CA GLN A 218 -17.65 9.21 14.12
C GLN A 218 -18.57 9.06 15.32
N ILE A 219 -19.04 7.84 15.58
CA ILE A 219 -20.00 7.52 16.64
C ILE A 219 -19.28 6.85 17.79
N SER A 220 -19.47 7.39 18.99
CA SER A 220 -18.77 6.92 20.18
C SER A 220 -19.54 5.79 20.89
N LEU A 221 -18.95 4.60 21.02
CA LEU A 221 -19.51 3.41 21.68
C LEU A 221 -18.42 2.72 22.51
N ASP A 222 -18.61 2.57 23.83
CA ASP A 222 -17.56 2.04 24.73
C ASP A 222 -17.75 0.59 25.16
N GLY A 223 -18.75 -0.10 24.59
CA GLY A 223 -18.99 -1.51 24.80
C GLY A 223 -20.06 -2.02 23.84
N ALA A 224 -19.96 -3.29 23.44
CA ALA A 224 -20.90 -3.96 22.55
C ALA A 224 -22.23 -4.28 23.24
N SER A 225 -22.28 -4.20 24.57
CA SER A 225 -23.48 -4.44 25.38
C SER A 225 -23.75 -3.31 26.37
N SER A 226 -25.01 -3.22 26.83
CA SER A 226 -25.44 -2.22 27.81
C SER A 226 -24.69 -2.38 29.14
N GLU A 227 -24.35 -3.61 29.53
CA GLU A 227 -23.63 -3.91 30.78
C GLU A 227 -22.23 -3.28 30.79
N VAL A 228 -21.59 -3.12 29.63
CA VAL A 228 -20.25 -2.54 29.51
C VAL A 228 -20.32 -1.04 29.19
N ASN A 229 -21.19 -0.63 28.27
CA ASN A 229 -21.28 0.74 27.81
C ASN A 229 -21.97 1.69 28.82
N ASP A 230 -23.11 1.29 29.39
CA ASP A 230 -23.93 2.18 30.20
C ASP A 230 -23.25 2.64 31.50
N PRO A 231 -22.44 1.82 32.20
CA PRO A 231 -21.64 2.30 33.34
C PRO A 231 -20.67 3.43 33.00
N ILE A 232 -20.29 3.57 31.72
CA ILE A 232 -19.37 4.62 31.24
C ILE A 232 -20.15 5.84 30.73
N ARG A 233 -21.18 5.61 29.90
CA ARG A 233 -21.87 6.68 29.14
C ARG A 233 -23.23 7.09 29.73
N GLY A 234 -23.72 6.37 30.72
CA GLY A 234 -25.02 6.58 31.37
C GLY A 234 -26.05 5.51 31.01
N GLU A 235 -27.00 5.30 31.90
CA GLU A 235 -28.06 4.29 31.78
C GLU A 235 -28.89 4.47 30.50
N GLY A 236 -29.15 3.36 29.80
CA GLY A 236 -29.93 3.33 28.56
C GLY A 236 -29.26 4.07 27.39
N SER A 237 -27.96 4.36 27.48
CA SER A 237 -27.24 4.99 26.37
C SER A 237 -26.92 3.97 25.28
N CYS A 238 -26.49 2.75 25.62
CA CYS A 238 -26.06 1.73 24.64
C CYS A 238 -27.13 1.48 23.58
N ALA A 239 -28.37 1.19 23.99
CA ALA A 239 -29.47 0.95 23.05
C ALA A 239 -29.68 2.12 22.08
N ARG A 240 -29.65 3.37 22.60
CA ARG A 240 -29.83 4.57 21.77
C ARG A 240 -28.65 4.81 20.81
N ILE A 241 -27.43 4.50 21.24
CA ILE A 241 -26.23 4.62 20.40
C ILE A 241 -26.27 3.58 19.28
N VAL A 242 -26.59 2.33 19.61
CA VAL A 242 -26.75 1.23 18.64
C VAL A 242 -27.82 1.53 17.60
N ASP A 243 -28.97 2.06 18.02
CA ASP A 243 -30.02 2.51 17.10
C ASP A 243 -29.52 3.62 16.18
N GLY A 244 -28.76 4.59 16.72
CA GLY A 244 -28.14 5.66 15.94
C GLY A 244 -27.12 5.16 14.91
N ILE A 245 -26.29 4.18 15.27
CA ILE A 245 -25.32 3.54 14.37
C ILE A 245 -26.05 2.86 13.21
N ARG A 246 -27.04 2.01 13.52
CA ARG A 246 -27.82 1.30 12.49
C ARG A 246 -28.56 2.28 11.58
N ALA A 247 -29.10 3.37 12.13
CA ALA A 247 -29.79 4.39 11.36
C ALA A 247 -28.82 5.16 10.44
N ALA A 248 -27.62 5.49 10.91
CA ALA A 248 -26.59 6.15 10.11
C ALA A 248 -26.11 5.27 8.94
N VAL A 249 -25.80 4.00 9.22
CA VAL A 249 -25.39 3.05 8.18
C VAL A 249 -26.51 2.79 7.19
N GLY A 250 -27.75 2.58 7.68
CA GLY A 250 -28.93 2.39 6.82
C GLY A 250 -29.25 3.59 5.93
N ALA A 251 -28.82 4.80 6.33
CA ALA A 251 -28.94 6.02 5.54
C ALA A 251 -27.74 6.27 4.60
N GLY A 252 -26.75 5.37 4.56
CA GLY A 252 -25.57 5.47 3.69
C GLY A 252 -24.47 6.41 4.19
N LEU A 253 -24.51 6.84 5.46
CA LEU A 253 -23.46 7.69 6.03
C LEU A 253 -22.17 6.90 6.26
N ARG A 254 -21.03 7.49 5.89
CA ARG A 254 -19.69 6.94 6.20
C ARG A 254 -19.45 7.00 7.70
N THR A 255 -19.60 5.86 8.34
CA THR A 255 -19.62 5.74 9.80
C THR A 255 -18.33 5.08 10.31
N THR A 256 -17.71 5.67 11.34
CA THR A 256 -16.63 5.06 12.13
C THR A 256 -17.11 4.90 13.56
N ILE A 257 -16.82 3.76 14.20
CA ILE A 257 -17.06 3.59 15.64
C ILE A 257 -15.80 3.93 16.43
N THR A 258 -15.92 4.75 17.46
CA THR A 258 -14.81 5.07 18.38
C THR A 258 -15.09 4.53 19.78
N MET A 259 -14.10 3.83 20.35
CA MET A 259 -14.14 3.29 21.71
C MET A 259 -12.98 3.86 22.54
N THR A 260 -13.28 4.45 23.70
CA THR A 260 -12.24 4.81 24.67
C THR A 260 -11.85 3.58 25.49
N LEU A 261 -10.57 3.20 25.47
CA LEU A 261 -10.06 2.04 26.20
C LEU A 261 -9.77 2.39 27.66
N LEU A 262 -10.63 1.91 28.55
CA LEU A 262 -10.47 1.94 29.99
C LEU A 262 -10.09 0.53 30.48
N ARG A 263 -9.52 0.44 31.69
CA ARG A 263 -9.25 -0.87 32.30
C ARG A 263 -10.53 -1.70 32.46
N TYR A 264 -11.66 -1.01 32.63
CA TYR A 264 -12.97 -1.63 32.77
C TYR A 264 -13.47 -2.33 31.50
N ASN A 265 -13.26 -1.77 30.30
CA ASN A 265 -13.88 -2.23 29.06
C ASN A 265 -12.89 -2.78 28.01
N LEU A 266 -11.57 -2.78 28.27
CA LEU A 266 -10.57 -3.26 27.29
C LEU A 266 -10.81 -4.70 26.79
N HIS A 267 -11.46 -5.54 27.60
CA HIS A 267 -11.77 -6.93 27.25
C HIS A 267 -12.86 -7.01 26.15
N ASP A 268 -13.61 -5.93 25.95
CA ASP A 268 -14.75 -5.85 25.03
C ASP A 268 -14.37 -5.25 23.66
N ALA A 269 -13.11 -4.82 23.47
CA ALA A 269 -12.66 -4.19 22.22
C ALA A 269 -12.89 -5.09 21.00
N ALA A 270 -12.65 -6.39 21.11
CA ALA A 270 -12.90 -7.36 20.06
C ALA A 270 -14.40 -7.53 19.74
N ALA A 271 -15.26 -7.44 20.77
CA ALA A 271 -16.71 -7.52 20.59
C ALA A 271 -17.26 -6.27 19.90
N VAL A 272 -16.71 -5.08 20.20
CA VAL A 272 -17.06 -3.83 19.50
C VAL A 272 -16.69 -3.92 18.02
N VAL A 273 -15.53 -4.48 17.68
CA VAL A 273 -15.14 -4.73 16.29
C VAL A 273 -16.09 -5.71 15.58
N ALA A 274 -16.46 -6.81 16.24
CA ALA A 274 -17.44 -7.74 15.70
C ALA A 274 -18.80 -7.06 15.45
N PHE A 275 -19.28 -6.28 16.42
CA PHE A 275 -20.50 -5.49 16.31
C PHE A 275 -20.44 -4.47 15.16
N ALA A 276 -19.30 -3.80 14.98
CA ALA A 276 -19.09 -2.87 13.87
C ALA A 276 -19.29 -3.58 12.53
N ALA A 277 -18.66 -4.74 12.35
CA ALA A 277 -18.81 -5.57 11.15
C ALA A 277 -20.28 -5.98 10.91
N ASP A 278 -20.95 -6.47 11.95
CA ASP A 278 -22.35 -6.93 11.87
C ASP A 278 -23.33 -5.79 11.53
N CYS A 279 -22.97 -4.54 11.84
CA CYS A 279 -23.74 -3.35 11.50
C CYS A 279 -23.37 -2.74 10.14
N GLY A 280 -22.37 -3.27 9.42
CA GLY A 280 -21.87 -2.70 8.16
C GLY A 280 -20.92 -1.52 8.32
N VAL A 281 -20.37 -1.29 9.52
CA VAL A 281 -19.31 -0.32 9.77
C VAL A 281 -17.97 -0.95 9.41
N THR A 282 -17.25 -0.34 8.48
CA THR A 282 -15.97 -0.87 7.99
C THR A 282 -14.77 -0.44 8.81
N ASN A 283 -14.95 0.47 9.77
CA ASN A 283 -13.85 1.11 10.45
C ASN A 283 -14.09 1.39 11.94
N VAL A 284 -13.10 1.05 12.76
CA VAL A 284 -13.09 1.23 14.22
C VAL A 284 -11.83 1.97 14.67
N HIS A 285 -12.02 2.94 15.56
CA HIS A 285 -10.96 3.69 16.19
C HIS A 285 -10.90 3.39 17.70
N LEU A 286 -9.71 3.03 18.20
CA LEU A 286 -9.47 2.74 19.60
C LEU A 286 -8.73 3.91 20.23
N LEU A 287 -9.37 4.60 21.17
CA LEU A 287 -8.83 5.81 21.79
C LEU A 287 -8.15 5.48 23.12
N TRP A 288 -6.86 5.81 23.25
CA TRP A 288 -6.17 5.75 24.54
C TRP A 288 -6.61 6.93 25.42
N PRO A 289 -6.89 6.71 26.71
CA PRO A 289 -7.49 7.74 27.54
C PRO A 289 -6.50 8.88 27.84
N HIS A 290 -6.92 10.12 27.59
CA HIS A 290 -6.18 11.29 28.07
C HIS A 290 -6.27 11.40 29.59
N ARG A 291 -5.17 11.76 30.25
CA ARG A 291 -5.11 12.06 31.69
C ARG A 291 -5.69 13.45 31.99
N ARG A 292 -6.98 13.65 31.69
CA ARG A 292 -7.69 14.93 31.84
C ARG A 292 -9.20 14.71 32.01
N GLY A 293 -9.89 15.71 32.55
CA GLY A 293 -11.35 15.75 32.62
C GLY A 293 -11.93 14.90 33.73
N ARG A 294 -13.19 14.49 33.59
CA ARG A 294 -13.91 13.69 34.61
C ARG A 294 -13.22 12.37 34.93
N LEU A 295 -12.46 11.84 33.97
CA LEU A 295 -11.74 10.58 34.13
C LEU A 295 -10.80 10.57 35.35
N LEU A 296 -10.15 11.70 35.65
CA LEU A 296 -9.16 11.79 36.73
C LEU A 296 -9.77 11.68 38.13
N THR A 297 -11.04 12.05 38.28
CA THR A 297 -11.74 12.08 39.58
C THR A 297 -12.87 11.04 39.67
N GLY A 298 -13.18 10.39 38.56
CA GLY A 298 -14.31 9.47 38.43
C GLY A 298 -13.98 8.02 38.79
N ARG A 299 -14.98 7.15 38.62
CA ARG A 299 -14.90 5.71 38.94
C ARG A 299 -13.81 4.96 38.17
N PHE A 300 -13.43 5.48 37.00
CA PHE A 300 -12.49 4.83 36.07
C PHE A 300 -11.10 5.49 36.03
N ALA A 301 -10.71 6.22 37.08
CA ALA A 301 -9.42 6.91 37.14
C ALA A 301 -8.19 5.98 37.05
N ASN A 302 -8.35 4.68 37.35
CA ASN A 302 -7.31 3.68 37.17
C ASN A 302 -7.19 3.29 35.68
N LEU A 303 -6.37 4.05 34.96
CA LEU A 303 -6.16 3.87 33.52
C LEU A 303 -5.38 2.57 33.20
N PRO A 304 -5.65 1.94 32.05
CA PRO A 304 -4.88 0.79 31.63
C PRO A 304 -3.44 1.19 31.31
N ASP A 305 -2.51 0.27 31.54
CA ASP A 305 -1.13 0.45 31.11
C ASP A 305 -0.97 0.13 29.60
N ALA A 306 0.22 0.43 29.06
CA ALA A 306 0.51 0.22 27.65
C ALA A 306 0.42 -1.26 27.23
N ARG A 307 0.72 -2.20 28.13
CA ARG A 307 0.65 -3.63 27.81
C ARG A 307 -0.78 -4.11 27.73
N GLU A 308 -1.61 -3.72 28.71
CA GLU A 308 -3.05 -3.99 28.73
C GLU A 308 -3.74 -3.47 27.45
N ILE A 309 -3.41 -2.24 27.02
CA ILE A 309 -3.92 -1.65 25.77
C ILE A 309 -3.46 -2.47 24.56
N LEU A 310 -2.16 -2.78 24.45
CA LEU A 310 -1.61 -3.51 23.31
C LEU A 310 -2.25 -4.89 23.15
N ASP A 311 -2.46 -5.61 24.25
CA ASP A 311 -3.08 -6.93 24.22
C ASP A 311 -4.56 -6.84 23.77
N ALA A 312 -5.29 -5.80 24.19
CA ALA A 312 -6.65 -5.54 23.70
C ALA A 312 -6.68 -5.17 22.20
N VAL A 313 -5.74 -4.35 21.74
CA VAL A 313 -5.60 -3.99 20.31
C VAL A 313 -5.33 -5.22 19.47
N ARG A 314 -4.44 -6.13 19.91
CA ARG A 314 -4.15 -7.38 19.20
C ARG A 314 -5.36 -8.31 19.12
N ALA A 315 -6.11 -8.44 20.20
CA ALA A 315 -7.36 -9.22 20.21
C ALA A 315 -8.39 -8.63 19.24
N ALA A 316 -8.59 -7.31 19.27
CA ALA A 316 -9.50 -6.61 18.36
C ALA A 316 -9.05 -6.75 16.90
N ARG A 317 -7.74 -6.64 16.64
CA ARG A 317 -7.15 -6.75 15.30
C ARG A 317 -7.36 -8.12 14.68
N GLN A 318 -7.31 -9.20 15.45
CA GLN A 318 -7.60 -10.54 14.95
C GLN A 318 -9.03 -10.61 14.39
N VAL A 319 -10.01 -10.17 15.17
CA VAL A 319 -11.42 -10.12 14.74
C VAL A 319 -11.60 -9.19 13.54
N ALA A 320 -10.91 -8.05 13.54
CA ALA A 320 -10.97 -7.08 12.45
C ALA A 320 -10.55 -7.70 11.11
N ARG A 321 -9.45 -8.46 11.09
CA ARG A 321 -8.99 -9.18 9.88
C ARG A 321 -9.99 -10.24 9.43
N ASP A 322 -10.52 -11.01 10.36
CA ASP A 322 -11.47 -12.10 10.06
C ASP A 322 -12.80 -11.59 9.51
N ARG A 323 -13.18 -10.36 9.88
CA ARG A 323 -14.47 -9.73 9.52
C ARG A 323 -14.36 -8.62 8.48
N GLY A 324 -13.16 -8.30 7.99
CA GLY A 324 -12.94 -7.23 7.00
C GLY A 324 -13.19 -5.81 7.51
N VAL A 325 -12.93 -5.57 8.81
CA VAL A 325 -12.98 -4.24 9.44
C VAL A 325 -11.55 -3.71 9.61
N THR A 326 -11.37 -2.41 9.45
CA THR A 326 -10.09 -1.74 9.72
C THR A 326 -10.04 -1.19 11.14
N ILE A 327 -8.86 -1.23 11.75
CA ILE A 327 -8.58 -0.49 12.98
C ILE A 327 -7.65 0.66 12.63
N ASP A 328 -8.16 1.89 12.69
CA ASP A 328 -7.44 3.07 12.19
C ASP A 328 -6.07 3.27 12.84
N ASN A 329 -5.96 2.97 14.14
CA ASN A 329 -4.69 3.10 14.87
C ASN A 329 -3.57 2.25 14.24
N VAL A 330 -3.93 1.09 13.70
CA VAL A 330 -2.99 0.15 13.08
C VAL A 330 -2.71 0.56 11.64
N GLU A 331 -3.75 0.93 10.89
CA GLU A 331 -3.62 1.31 9.48
C GLU A 331 -2.87 2.63 9.31
N GLU A 332 -3.12 3.61 10.18
CA GLU A 332 -2.40 4.88 10.19
C GLU A 332 -0.91 4.65 10.51
N LEU A 333 -0.60 3.80 11.50
CA LEU A 333 0.80 3.43 11.78
C LEU A 333 1.43 2.66 10.61
N ARG A 334 0.66 1.80 9.94
CA ARG A 334 1.10 1.08 8.73
C ARG A 334 1.45 2.04 7.61
N LEU A 335 0.68 3.10 7.38
CA LEU A 335 0.99 4.14 6.40
C LEU A 335 2.25 4.93 6.77
N ARG A 336 2.53 5.10 8.07
CA ARG A 336 3.80 5.66 8.51
C ARG A 336 5.00 4.78 8.18
N PHE A 337 4.83 3.46 8.31
CA PHE A 337 5.88 2.48 8.05
C PHE A 337 6.05 2.16 6.56
N ASP A 338 5.01 2.28 5.74
CA ASP A 338 5.07 1.97 4.31
C ASP A 338 5.11 3.23 3.43
N GLY A 339 5.04 4.43 4.03
CA GLY A 339 5.08 5.74 3.39
C GLY A 339 6.38 6.04 2.63
N LEU A 340 6.47 7.21 1.99
CA LEU A 340 7.69 7.62 1.28
C LEU A 340 8.90 7.64 2.23
N HIS A 341 10.00 6.97 1.83
CA HIS A 341 11.20 6.91 2.65
C HIS A 341 11.85 8.29 2.85
N GLY A 342 12.47 8.50 4.01
CA GLY A 342 13.12 9.76 4.37
C GLY A 342 12.19 10.83 4.96
N VAL A 343 10.87 10.70 4.76
CA VAL A 343 9.84 11.54 5.39
C VAL A 343 9.87 11.32 6.91
N LYS A 344 10.15 12.38 7.66
CA LYS A 344 10.20 12.32 9.12
C LYS A 344 8.82 12.62 9.70
N ASN A 345 8.17 11.60 10.29
CA ASN A 345 7.02 11.83 11.14
C ASN A 345 7.51 12.53 12.42
N ASP A 346 7.06 13.75 12.70
CA ASP A 346 7.57 14.58 13.80
C ASP A 346 6.44 15.30 14.56
N LEU A 347 5.96 14.65 15.62
CA LEU A 347 4.87 15.07 16.50
C LEU A 347 3.53 15.29 15.78
N ALA A 348 2.51 15.64 16.54
CA ALA A 348 1.16 15.86 16.04
C ALA A 348 1.00 17.14 15.21
N SER A 349 -0.08 17.19 14.42
CA SER A 349 -0.51 18.30 13.57
C SER A 349 -0.99 19.52 14.36
N ALA A 350 -1.26 19.35 15.65
CA ALA A 350 -1.66 20.40 16.59
C ALA A 350 -0.71 21.60 16.52
N GLY A 351 -1.26 22.77 16.20
CA GLY A 351 -0.51 24.02 16.01
C GLY A 351 0.47 24.05 14.83
N TRP A 352 0.55 22.99 14.04
CA TRP A 352 1.43 22.83 12.88
C TRP A 352 0.69 22.96 11.55
N THR A 353 -0.41 22.23 11.40
CA THR A 353 -1.35 22.28 10.27
C THR A 353 -2.80 22.30 10.72
N SER A 354 -3.04 22.16 12.03
CA SER A 354 -4.35 22.05 12.67
C SER A 354 -4.48 23.01 13.85
N LEU A 355 -5.69 23.51 14.08
CA LEU A 355 -6.07 24.33 15.24
C LEU A 355 -7.43 23.89 15.80
N CYS A 356 -7.75 24.32 17.01
CA CYS A 356 -9.06 24.14 17.61
C CYS A 356 -9.68 25.49 18.02
N LEU A 357 -10.90 25.76 17.57
CA LEU A 357 -11.79 26.81 18.09
C LEU A 357 -12.63 26.24 19.23
N TYR A 358 -12.57 26.88 20.40
CA TYR A 358 -13.32 26.48 21.59
C TYR A 358 -14.54 27.37 21.85
N THR A 359 -15.38 26.98 22.81
CA THR A 359 -16.68 27.61 23.13
C THR A 359 -16.59 29.04 23.66
N ASP A 360 -15.41 29.45 24.14
CA ASP A 360 -15.10 30.80 24.62
C ASP A 360 -14.62 31.76 23.51
N GLY A 361 -14.53 31.28 22.26
CA GLY A 361 -13.99 32.02 21.12
C GLY A 361 -12.46 31.96 21.05
N GLY A 362 -11.82 31.29 22.01
CA GLY A 362 -10.40 31.04 22.05
C GLY A 362 -9.95 30.01 21.02
N ILE A 363 -8.75 30.22 20.50
CA ILE A 363 -8.03 29.27 19.66
C ILE A 363 -7.00 28.54 20.50
N TYR A 364 -6.92 27.23 20.31
CA TYR A 364 -6.04 26.31 21.00
C TYR A 364 -5.30 25.41 20.02
N PRO A 365 -4.18 24.79 20.42
CA PRO A 365 -3.44 23.88 19.55
C PRO A 365 -4.25 22.67 19.07
N SER A 366 -5.09 22.10 19.94
CA SER A 366 -5.93 20.93 19.63
C SER A 366 -7.18 20.88 20.52
N ALA A 367 -8.13 20.00 20.17
CA ALA A 367 -9.36 19.81 20.95
C ALA A 367 -9.09 19.30 22.37
N SER A 368 -8.08 18.46 22.57
CA SER A 368 -7.71 17.95 23.90
C SER A 368 -6.97 18.96 24.76
N MET A 369 -6.53 20.07 24.18
CA MET A 369 -5.85 21.21 24.84
C MET A 369 -6.76 22.43 25.02
N ALA A 370 -8.00 22.37 24.52
CA ALA A 370 -8.94 23.47 24.59
C ALA A 370 -9.40 23.77 26.02
N GLY A 371 -9.73 25.03 26.32
CA GLY A 371 -10.17 25.50 27.64
C GLY A 371 -9.08 25.57 28.71
N VAL A 372 -7.79 25.56 28.31
CA VAL A 372 -6.63 25.57 29.22
C VAL A 372 -5.94 26.94 29.11
N PRO A 373 -5.96 27.80 30.15
CA PRO A 373 -5.49 29.18 30.04
C PRO A 373 -4.06 29.33 29.50
N GLU A 374 -3.13 28.47 29.91
CA GLU A 374 -1.73 28.50 29.48
C GLU A 374 -1.52 28.07 28.02
N LEU A 375 -2.51 27.43 27.40
CA LEU A 375 -2.47 27.00 25.99
C LEU A 375 -3.31 27.90 25.07
N HIS A 376 -3.89 28.98 25.60
CA HIS A 376 -4.71 29.91 24.84
C HIS A 376 -3.87 30.70 23.83
N CYS A 377 -4.11 30.50 22.54
CA CYS A 377 -3.34 31.11 21.45
C CYS A 377 -3.81 32.54 21.11
N GLY A 378 -5.02 32.90 21.53
CA GLY A 378 -5.72 34.14 21.17
C GLY A 378 -7.18 33.86 20.84
N SER A 379 -8.01 34.88 20.75
CA SER A 379 -9.44 34.75 20.46
C SER A 379 -9.80 35.31 19.09
N ILE A 380 -10.72 34.64 18.40
CA ILE A 380 -11.33 35.14 17.15
C ILE A 380 -12.30 36.30 17.38
N LEU A 381 -12.68 36.54 18.65
CA LEU A 381 -13.51 37.67 19.05
C LEU A 381 -12.71 38.98 19.06
N ASP A 382 -11.40 38.89 19.27
CA ASP A 382 -10.52 40.06 19.39
C ASP A 382 -9.81 40.40 18.08
N ARG A 383 -9.46 39.39 17.28
CA ARG A 383 -8.64 39.55 16.07
C ARG A 383 -8.89 38.41 15.05
N PRO A 384 -8.57 38.62 13.76
CA PRO A 384 -8.73 37.58 12.75
C PRO A 384 -7.95 36.30 13.05
N LEU A 385 -8.47 35.15 12.62
CA LEU A 385 -7.87 33.83 12.79
C LEU A 385 -6.43 33.78 12.25
N GLU A 386 -6.18 34.41 11.10
CA GLU A 386 -4.83 34.49 10.50
C GLU A 386 -3.81 35.15 11.44
N SER A 387 -4.22 36.19 12.16
CA SER A 387 -3.35 36.90 13.11
C SER A 387 -2.99 36.00 14.29
N VAL A 388 -3.95 35.21 14.79
CA VAL A 388 -3.71 34.21 15.83
C VAL A 388 -2.76 33.12 15.33
N TRP A 389 -3.05 32.58 14.13
CA TRP A 389 -2.28 31.52 13.48
C TRP A 389 -0.80 31.89 13.29
N LYS A 390 -0.51 33.11 12.83
CA LYS A 390 0.85 33.57 12.55
C LYS A 390 1.55 34.14 13.79
N GLY A 391 0.82 34.77 14.70
CA GLY A 391 1.37 35.60 15.78
C GLY A 391 1.41 34.98 17.17
N SER A 392 0.73 33.85 17.43
CA SER A 392 0.64 33.26 18.77
C SER A 392 2.01 32.79 19.31
N ALA A 393 2.30 33.14 20.57
CA ALA A 393 3.50 32.68 21.28
C ALA A 393 3.43 31.18 21.60
N VAL A 394 2.26 30.69 22.05
CA VAL A 394 2.03 29.26 22.31
C VAL A 394 2.29 28.42 21.06
N LEU A 395 1.81 28.88 19.91
CA LEU A 395 2.06 28.19 18.64
C LEU A 395 3.54 28.21 18.28
N ARG A 396 4.25 29.33 18.50
CA ARG A 396 5.69 29.43 18.25
C ARG A 396 6.46 28.40 19.07
N ASP A 397 6.14 28.27 20.36
CA ASP A 397 6.81 27.32 21.25
C ASP A 397 6.52 25.86 20.84
N LEU A 398 5.26 25.54 20.52
CA LEU A 398 4.85 24.22 20.03
C LEU A 398 5.47 23.86 18.66
N ARG A 399 5.60 24.83 17.76
CA ARG A 399 6.25 24.65 16.45
C ARG A 399 7.74 24.39 16.58
N GLY A 400 8.38 24.93 17.62
CA GLY A 400 9.79 24.69 17.95
C GLY A 400 10.08 23.30 18.57
N ALA A 401 9.05 22.59 19.04
CA ALA A 401 9.18 21.24 19.57
C ALA A 401 9.43 20.21 18.44
N THR A 402 10.20 19.17 18.74
CA THR A 402 10.46 18.03 17.84
C THR A 402 10.66 16.75 18.64
N VAL A 403 10.38 15.59 18.02
CA VAL A 403 10.67 14.27 18.58
C VAL A 403 12.14 14.10 18.99
N ASP A 404 13.08 14.79 18.33
CA ASP A 404 14.51 14.66 18.63
C ASP A 404 14.91 15.34 19.95
N GLN A 405 14.05 16.24 20.47
CA GLN A 405 14.20 16.86 21.78
C GLN A 405 13.59 16.00 22.91
N LYS A 406 12.76 15.00 22.60
CA LYS A 406 12.19 14.10 23.62
C LYS A 406 13.29 13.15 24.11
N ALA A 407 13.58 13.18 25.41
CA ALA A 407 14.70 12.43 26.01
C ALA A 407 14.70 10.93 25.66
N GLN A 408 13.53 10.28 25.70
CA GLN A 408 13.40 8.86 25.35
C GLN A 408 13.39 8.59 23.85
N CYS A 409 12.91 9.52 23.03
CA CYS A 409 12.81 9.31 21.58
C CYS A 409 14.15 9.56 20.89
N ARG A 410 15.01 10.43 21.42
CA ARG A 410 16.28 10.81 20.79
C ARG A 410 17.14 9.61 20.36
N ALA A 411 17.22 8.59 21.21
CA ALA A 411 17.96 7.35 20.99
C ALA A 411 17.11 6.21 20.40
N CYS A 412 15.81 6.39 20.22
CA CYS A 412 14.92 5.37 19.68
C CYS A 412 15.00 5.35 18.15
N HIS A 413 15.24 4.17 17.58
CA HIS A 413 15.36 4.01 16.13
C HIS A 413 14.03 4.16 15.38
N LEU A 414 12.90 4.08 16.09
CA LEU A 414 11.55 4.27 15.52
C LEU A 414 11.07 5.72 15.58
N LYS A 415 11.85 6.68 16.12
CA LYS A 415 11.35 8.03 16.46
C LYS A 415 10.65 8.76 15.30
N PHE A 416 11.21 8.67 14.09
CA PHE A 416 10.67 9.31 12.89
C PHE A 416 9.69 8.42 12.10
N LEU A 417 9.60 7.13 12.43
CA LEU A 417 8.56 6.24 11.89
C LEU A 417 7.28 6.36 12.72
N CYS A 418 7.40 6.30 14.04
CA CYS A 418 6.28 6.45 14.97
C CYS A 418 5.84 7.92 15.12
N GLY A 419 6.74 8.91 15.04
CA GLY A 419 6.39 10.32 15.27
C GLY A 419 6.42 10.75 16.74
N GLY A 420 6.91 9.89 17.64
CA GLY A 420 7.11 10.22 19.06
C GLY A 420 5.87 10.03 19.95
N GLY A 421 4.87 9.28 19.48
CA GLY A 421 3.58 9.08 20.16
C GLY A 421 2.65 10.28 20.00
N ASP A 422 1.60 10.33 20.83
CA ASP A 422 0.67 11.46 20.89
C ASP A 422 1.28 12.59 21.73
N LEU A 423 1.32 13.79 21.14
CA LEU A 423 1.90 14.96 21.79
C LEU A 423 1.06 15.36 23.01
N GLU A 424 -0.26 15.23 22.91
CA GLU A 424 -1.19 15.63 23.94
C GLU A 424 -1.14 14.69 25.15
N HIS A 425 -1.03 13.37 24.96
CA HIS A 425 -0.73 12.43 26.05
C HIS A 425 0.59 12.78 26.76
N GLY A 426 1.64 13.11 26.00
CA GLY A 426 2.93 13.52 26.56
C GLY A 426 2.85 14.83 27.36
N TYR A 427 2.08 15.80 26.88
CA TYR A 427 1.83 17.06 27.58
C TYR A 427 1.16 16.81 28.94
N TRP A 428 0.05 16.07 28.94
CA TRP A 428 -0.69 15.77 30.17
C TRP A 428 0.08 14.90 31.16
N ALA A 429 0.89 13.96 30.67
CA ALA A 429 1.70 13.11 31.54
C ALA A 429 2.88 13.85 32.18
N SER A 430 3.43 14.87 31.51
CA SER A 430 4.60 15.62 32.00
C SER A 430 4.26 16.75 32.99
N GLY A 431 3.06 17.32 32.93
CA GLY A 431 2.63 18.38 33.85
C GLY A 431 2.30 17.89 35.27
N GLY A 432 2.11 16.57 35.46
CA GLY A 432 1.64 16.02 36.74
C GLY A 432 0.23 16.51 37.09
N ALA A 433 -0.13 16.49 38.38
CA ALA A 433 -1.48 16.86 38.81
C ALA A 433 -1.74 18.39 38.86
N THR A 434 -0.69 19.22 38.87
CA THR A 434 -0.80 20.65 39.17
C THR A 434 0.17 21.56 38.40
N GLY A 435 1.02 21.03 37.53
CA GLY A 435 2.03 21.80 36.78
C GLY A 435 1.70 21.92 35.29
N PRO A 436 2.26 22.93 34.60
CA PRO A 436 2.12 23.04 33.15
C PRO A 436 2.83 21.88 32.46
N GLY A 437 2.20 21.30 31.45
CA GLY A 437 2.77 20.23 30.64
C GLY A 437 3.90 20.71 29.73
N SER A 438 4.63 19.76 29.14
CA SER A 438 5.69 20.01 28.17
C SER A 438 5.33 19.43 26.80
N PHE A 439 5.52 20.23 25.74
CA PHE A 439 5.34 19.76 24.35
C PHE A 439 6.36 18.69 23.92
N VAL A 440 7.45 18.53 24.67
CA VAL A 440 8.43 17.44 24.50
C VAL A 440 8.29 16.37 25.59
N GLY A 441 7.15 16.36 26.29
CA GLY A 441 6.79 15.37 27.30
C GLY A 441 6.70 13.96 26.71
N HIS A 442 7.12 12.97 27.50
CA HIS A 442 7.06 11.57 27.07
C HIS A 442 5.62 11.04 27.08
N ASP A 443 5.22 10.41 25.98
CA ASP A 443 3.91 9.76 25.89
C ASP A 443 3.91 8.48 26.76
N PRO A 444 3.04 8.37 27.78
CA PRO A 444 2.95 7.19 28.65
C PRO A 444 2.54 5.90 27.90
N TYR A 445 2.00 6.01 26.68
CA TYR A 445 1.59 4.88 25.85
C TYR A 445 2.64 4.50 24.80
N CYS A 446 3.87 5.00 24.90
CA CYS A 446 4.97 4.71 23.97
C CYS A 446 5.13 3.22 23.64
N ASP A 447 4.99 2.33 24.63
CA ASP A 447 5.13 0.89 24.42
C ASP A 447 3.97 0.26 23.63
N VAL A 448 2.78 0.90 23.59
CA VAL A 448 1.71 0.53 22.66
C VAL A 448 2.20 0.75 21.23
N TYR A 449 2.75 1.93 20.93
CA TYR A 449 3.24 2.26 19.60
C TYR A 449 4.40 1.35 19.17
N LYS A 450 5.34 1.03 20.07
CA LYS A 450 6.42 0.07 19.76
C LYS A 450 5.88 -1.33 19.48
N GLY A 451 4.90 -1.79 20.27
CA GLY A 451 4.26 -3.08 20.07
C GLY A 451 3.51 -3.15 18.73
N MET A 452 2.70 -2.13 18.43
CA MET A 452 2.01 -2.02 17.15
C MET A 452 3.00 -1.89 15.98
N ALA A 453 4.09 -1.14 16.13
CA ALA A 453 5.14 -1.01 15.12
C ALA A 453 5.78 -2.36 14.78
N ALA A 454 6.09 -3.17 15.80
CA ALA A 454 6.60 -4.51 15.59
C ALA A 454 5.59 -5.40 14.86
N ASP A 455 4.30 -5.32 15.22
CA ASP A 455 3.25 -6.10 14.59
C ASP A 455 2.97 -5.65 13.13
N VAL A 456 3.04 -4.34 12.85
CA VAL A 456 2.90 -3.75 11.51
C VAL A 456 4.08 -4.15 10.64
N LEU A 457 5.30 -4.00 11.14
CA LEU A 457 6.52 -4.36 10.41
C LEU A 457 6.53 -5.86 10.09
N ALA A 458 6.13 -6.71 11.04
CA ALA A 458 6.00 -8.15 10.82
C ALA A 458 5.01 -8.48 9.69
N ASP A 459 3.87 -7.78 9.62
CA ASP A 459 2.88 -8.00 8.57
C ASP A 459 3.37 -7.52 7.20
N LEU A 460 4.02 -6.34 7.14
CA LEU A 460 4.62 -5.84 5.89
C LEU A 460 5.71 -6.78 5.37
N VAL A 461 6.52 -7.34 6.28
CA VAL A 461 7.54 -8.35 5.95
C VAL A 461 6.92 -9.63 5.42
N ASP A 462 5.87 -10.15 6.07
CA ASP A 462 5.20 -11.37 5.64
C ASP A 462 4.51 -11.19 4.28
N GLU A 463 3.91 -10.03 4.04
CA GLU A 463 3.36 -9.69 2.74
C GLU A 463 4.43 -9.73 1.65
N GLY A 464 5.57 -9.08 1.87
CA GLY A 464 6.70 -9.12 0.94
C GLY A 464 7.23 -10.53 0.72
N ARG A 465 7.47 -11.28 1.80
CA ARG A 465 7.94 -12.67 1.73
C ARG A 465 6.99 -13.59 0.99
N SER A 466 5.69 -13.39 1.14
CA SER A 466 4.68 -14.18 0.44
C SER A 466 4.78 -14.04 -1.09
N THR A 467 5.42 -12.97 -1.60
CA THR A 467 5.63 -12.74 -3.04
C THR A 467 6.86 -13.45 -3.61
N VAL A 468 7.77 -13.91 -2.76
CA VAL A 468 8.95 -14.67 -3.17
C VAL A 468 8.64 -16.15 -3.15
N GLN A 469 8.85 -16.84 -4.27
CA GLN A 469 8.51 -18.25 -4.42
C GLN A 469 9.64 -19.16 -3.91
N PRO A 470 9.47 -19.85 -2.76
CA PRO A 470 10.55 -20.65 -2.16
C PRO A 470 10.90 -21.91 -2.97
N ARG A 471 9.99 -22.35 -3.84
CA ARG A 471 10.19 -23.49 -4.75
C ARG A 471 10.66 -23.08 -6.14
N SER A 472 10.98 -21.81 -6.35
CA SER A 472 11.46 -21.36 -7.66
C SER A 472 12.92 -21.76 -7.91
N GLY A 473 13.31 -21.70 -9.17
CA GLY A 473 14.72 -21.64 -9.58
C GLY A 473 15.50 -20.51 -8.89
N PHE A 474 14.83 -19.45 -8.47
CA PHE A 474 15.44 -18.20 -8.03
C PHE A 474 15.81 -18.22 -6.53
N ASP A 475 16.99 -18.77 -6.20
CA ASP A 475 17.54 -18.83 -4.83
C ASP A 475 18.68 -17.81 -4.63
N ARG A 476 18.32 -16.52 -4.66
CA ARG A 476 19.24 -15.40 -4.43
C ARG A 476 18.77 -14.57 -3.23
N PRO A 477 19.67 -13.89 -2.50
CA PRO A 477 19.25 -12.90 -1.53
C PRO A 477 18.53 -11.75 -2.23
N VAL A 478 17.31 -11.47 -1.80
CA VAL A 478 16.46 -10.41 -2.34
C VAL A 478 15.93 -9.53 -1.22
N VAL A 479 15.57 -8.30 -1.56
CA VAL A 479 14.75 -7.48 -0.68
C VAL A 479 13.33 -8.06 -0.71
N PHE A 480 12.88 -8.60 0.42
CA PHE A 480 11.51 -9.09 0.57
C PHE A 480 10.52 -7.94 0.53
N ARG A 481 10.86 -6.85 1.22
CA ARG A 481 10.03 -5.66 1.35
C ARG A 481 10.89 -4.45 1.67
N ALA A 482 10.53 -3.30 1.13
CA ALA A 482 11.11 -2.01 1.51
C ALA A 482 10.00 -1.00 1.82
N MET A 483 10.34 0.01 2.64
CA MET A 483 9.49 1.17 2.86
C MET A 483 9.19 1.89 1.53
N GLY A 484 7.96 2.35 1.34
CA GLY A 484 7.56 3.11 0.17
C GLY A 484 7.17 2.26 -1.05
N GLU A 485 7.34 0.93 -1.01
CA GLU A 485 7.11 0.05 -2.18
C GLU A 485 5.65 0.05 -2.66
N ARG A 486 4.67 0.30 -1.78
CA ARG A 486 3.24 0.43 -2.15
C ARG A 486 2.64 1.80 -1.85
N THR A 487 3.47 2.83 -1.64
CA THR A 487 2.96 4.19 -1.46
C THR A 487 2.58 4.79 -2.83
N LEU A 488 1.31 5.13 -2.99
CA LEU A 488 0.74 5.58 -4.27
C LEU A 488 0.58 7.11 -4.38
N HIS A 489 0.45 7.84 -3.26
CA HIS A 489 -0.04 9.23 -3.28
C HIS A 489 0.64 10.19 -2.28
N ASP A 490 1.90 9.96 -1.89
CA ASP A 490 2.61 10.90 -1.00
C ASP A 490 3.27 12.04 -1.80
N GLU A 491 2.88 13.28 -1.49
CA GLU A 491 3.65 14.46 -1.92
C GLU A 491 5.07 14.42 -1.31
N PRO A 492 6.09 14.90 -2.04
CA PRO A 492 7.43 15.00 -1.50
C PRO A 492 7.46 15.98 -0.31
N ALA A 493 7.56 15.44 0.89
CA ALA A 493 7.67 16.19 2.14
C ALA A 493 8.91 15.75 2.93
N ILE A 494 9.55 16.68 3.64
CA ILE A 494 10.65 16.32 4.56
C ILE A 494 10.09 15.95 5.93
N VAL A 495 9.01 16.61 6.33
CA VAL A 495 8.33 16.41 7.61
C VAL A 495 6.86 16.15 7.37
N ARG A 496 6.35 15.09 8.00
CA ARG A 496 4.93 14.81 8.16
C ARG A 496 4.57 14.89 9.64
N THR A 497 3.38 15.35 9.97
CA THR A 497 2.89 15.32 11.35
C THR A 497 1.86 14.24 11.52
N THR A 498 1.82 13.62 12.70
CA THR A 498 0.78 12.65 13.05
C THR A 498 -0.54 13.37 13.29
N HIS A 499 -1.66 12.69 13.09
CA HIS A 499 -2.96 13.21 13.52
C HIS A 499 -3.12 13.10 15.04
N SER A 500 -3.95 13.97 15.63
CA SER A 500 -4.32 13.86 17.05
C SER A 500 -5.02 12.52 17.29
N ALA A 501 -4.73 11.87 18.42
CA ALA A 501 -5.29 10.55 18.73
C ALA A 501 -6.83 10.49 18.74
N CYS A 502 -7.55 11.61 18.77
CA CYS A 502 -9.02 11.65 18.78
C CYS A 502 -9.67 11.22 17.44
N VAL A 503 -8.98 11.35 16.29
CA VAL A 503 -9.51 10.95 14.97
C VAL A 503 -8.34 10.51 14.07
N LEU A 504 -8.37 9.24 13.63
CA LEU A 504 -7.37 8.66 12.73
C LEU A 504 -7.97 8.10 11.42
N SER A 505 -9.30 8.16 11.26
CA SER A 505 -10.08 7.41 10.26
C SER A 505 -9.91 7.80 8.80
N GLU A 506 -8.98 8.69 8.50
CA GLU A 506 -8.92 9.37 7.22
C GLU A 506 -8.03 8.69 6.20
N GLU A 507 -6.88 8.16 6.61
CA GLU A 507 -5.83 7.73 5.69
C GLU A 507 -6.05 6.31 5.10
N VAL A 508 -7.08 5.59 5.56
CA VAL A 508 -7.31 4.16 5.25
C VAL A 508 -8.11 3.92 3.95
N ALA A 509 -8.55 4.97 3.25
CA ALA A 509 -9.34 4.83 2.03
C ALA A 509 -8.44 4.54 0.82
N ASP A 510 -8.59 3.35 0.21
CA ASP A 510 -7.94 2.93 -1.03
C ASP A 510 -8.48 3.73 -2.24
N ARG A 511 -7.99 4.96 -2.40
CA ARG A 511 -8.36 5.88 -3.49
C ARG A 511 -8.01 5.29 -4.87
N SER A 512 -6.89 4.59 -4.97
CA SER A 512 -6.35 4.05 -6.23
C SER A 512 -7.32 3.12 -6.97
N ARG A 513 -7.93 2.15 -6.26
CA ARG A 513 -8.86 1.20 -6.88
C ARG A 513 -10.17 1.84 -7.31
N ALA A 514 -10.65 2.83 -6.55
CA ALA A 514 -11.88 3.53 -6.88
C ALA A 514 -11.71 4.36 -8.17
N GLU A 515 -10.60 5.09 -8.28
CA GLU A 515 -10.27 5.95 -9.44
C GLU A 515 -10.10 5.13 -10.72
N VAL A 516 -9.33 4.02 -10.68
CA VAL A 516 -9.17 3.14 -11.86
C VAL A 516 -10.51 2.54 -12.30
N ARG A 517 -11.32 2.05 -11.35
CA ARG A 517 -12.61 1.42 -11.66
C ARG A 517 -13.58 2.41 -12.29
N GLU A 518 -13.62 3.65 -11.81
CA GLU A 518 -14.47 4.70 -12.36
C GLU A 518 -14.00 5.11 -13.77
N PHE A 519 -12.69 5.33 -13.95
CA PHE A 519 -12.10 5.67 -15.25
C PHE A 519 -12.41 4.61 -16.33
N TYR A 520 -12.14 3.33 -16.06
CA TYR A 520 -12.41 2.25 -17.02
C TYR A 520 -13.90 1.90 -17.14
N GLY A 521 -14.69 2.14 -16.08
CA GLY A 521 -16.16 2.07 -16.16
C GLY A 521 -16.71 3.05 -17.19
N HIS A 522 -16.20 4.29 -17.20
CA HIS A 522 -16.55 5.29 -18.22
C HIS A 522 -16.00 4.93 -19.61
N ALA A 523 -14.77 4.41 -19.70
CA ALA A 523 -14.17 3.99 -20.96
C ALA A 523 -14.90 2.80 -21.63
N ALA A 524 -15.71 2.04 -20.89
CA ALA A 524 -16.57 1.00 -21.45
C ALA A 524 -17.76 1.61 -22.25
N GLU A 525 -18.27 2.74 -21.78
CA GLU A 525 -19.41 3.45 -22.38
C GLU A 525 -18.97 4.42 -23.48
N GLN A 526 -17.86 5.12 -23.28
CA GLN A 526 -17.31 6.12 -24.21
C GLN A 526 -15.84 5.82 -24.55
N PRO A 527 -15.52 5.41 -25.78
CA PRO A 527 -14.15 5.10 -26.17
C PRO A 527 -13.18 6.28 -26.01
N GLN A 528 -12.06 6.05 -25.35
CA GLN A 528 -11.02 7.06 -25.11
C GLN A 528 -9.85 6.88 -26.09
N ALA A 529 -9.67 7.83 -27.02
CA ALA A 529 -8.64 7.75 -28.06
C ALA A 529 -7.19 7.85 -27.52
N GLU A 530 -7.02 8.47 -26.35
CA GLU A 530 -5.72 8.75 -25.72
C GLU A 530 -5.06 7.49 -25.13
N LEU A 531 -5.85 6.43 -24.88
CA LEU A 531 -5.37 5.13 -24.39
C LEU A 531 -4.83 4.22 -25.52
N CYS A 532 -5.11 4.54 -26.79
CA CYS A 532 -4.73 3.68 -27.90
C CYS A 532 -3.23 3.76 -28.20
N CYS A 533 -2.50 2.70 -27.84
CA CYS A 533 -1.14 2.48 -28.37
C CYS A 533 -1.19 2.28 -29.90
N PRO A 534 -0.19 2.74 -30.67
CA PRO A 534 -0.16 2.57 -32.13
C PRO A 534 -0.09 1.11 -32.63
N ILE A 535 -0.02 0.12 -31.74
CA ILE A 535 0.11 -1.31 -32.10
C ILE A 535 -1.28 -1.95 -32.14
N LYS A 536 -1.72 -2.39 -33.32
CA LYS A 536 -2.98 -3.12 -33.52
C LYS A 536 -2.73 -4.62 -33.72
N PRO A 537 -3.66 -5.51 -33.30
CA PRO A 537 -3.63 -6.92 -33.66
C PRO A 537 -3.70 -7.12 -35.18
N ASP A 538 -3.20 -8.25 -35.67
CA ASP A 538 -3.23 -8.58 -37.09
C ASP A 538 -4.68 -8.77 -37.58
N ALA A 539 -4.98 -8.30 -38.79
CA ALA A 539 -6.35 -8.31 -39.32
C ALA A 539 -6.96 -9.72 -39.41
N GLU A 540 -6.12 -10.75 -39.57
CA GLU A 540 -6.56 -12.14 -39.62
C GLU A 540 -7.07 -12.64 -38.25
N ASP A 541 -6.46 -12.20 -37.14
CA ASP A 541 -6.86 -12.56 -35.78
C ASP A 541 -8.18 -11.90 -35.36
N LEU A 542 -8.60 -10.84 -36.05
CA LEU A 542 -9.82 -10.07 -35.74
C LEU A 542 -11.05 -10.50 -36.55
N ALA A 543 -10.87 -11.33 -37.58
CA ALA A 543 -11.91 -11.62 -38.56
C ALA A 543 -13.18 -12.29 -37.97
N HIS A 544 -13.05 -13.00 -36.85
CA HIS A 544 -14.14 -13.69 -36.14
C HIS A 544 -14.69 -12.89 -34.95
N ILE A 545 -14.20 -11.66 -34.71
CA ILE A 545 -14.52 -10.84 -33.54
C ILE A 545 -15.48 -9.71 -33.93
N PRO A 546 -16.56 -9.45 -33.17
CA PRO A 546 -17.48 -8.36 -33.43
C PRO A 546 -16.80 -6.96 -33.39
N PRO A 547 -17.20 -6.00 -34.26
CA PRO A 547 -16.66 -4.64 -34.25
C PRO A 547 -16.77 -3.92 -32.90
N GLU A 548 -17.85 -4.18 -32.16
CA GLU A 548 -18.12 -3.64 -30.82
C GLU A 548 -16.99 -3.92 -29.80
N VAL A 549 -16.25 -5.02 -29.98
CA VAL A 549 -15.11 -5.41 -29.15
C VAL A 549 -13.82 -4.77 -29.65
N VAL A 550 -13.65 -4.67 -30.98
CA VAL A 550 -12.47 -4.08 -31.63
C VAL A 550 -12.38 -2.58 -31.35
N GLU A 551 -13.51 -1.88 -31.32
CA GLU A 551 -13.58 -0.44 -31.05
C GLU A 551 -13.24 -0.07 -29.59
N ARG A 552 -13.27 -1.05 -28.67
CA ARG A 552 -12.97 -0.88 -27.23
C ARG A 552 -11.63 -1.51 -26.83
N PHE A 553 -10.69 -1.57 -27.76
CA PHE A 553 -9.34 -2.12 -27.51
C PHE A 553 -8.37 -1.05 -26.99
N TYR A 554 -7.84 -1.27 -25.79
CA TYR A 554 -6.88 -0.39 -25.12
C TYR A 554 -5.52 -1.06 -24.87
N GLY A 555 -5.24 -2.18 -25.55
CA GLY A 555 -3.97 -2.89 -25.39
C GLY A 555 -2.78 -2.15 -26.00
N CYS A 556 -1.59 -2.40 -25.46
CA CYS A 556 -0.35 -1.82 -25.97
C CYS A 556 0.50 -2.75 -26.84
N GLY A 557 0.13 -4.03 -26.92
CA GLY A 557 0.79 -5.02 -27.78
C GLY A 557 -0.15 -6.16 -28.20
N SER A 558 0.45 -7.26 -28.68
CA SER A 558 -0.26 -8.52 -28.97
C SER A 558 0.41 -9.68 -28.21
N PRO A 559 0.25 -9.76 -26.88
CA PRO A 559 0.91 -10.77 -26.06
C PRO A 559 0.43 -12.19 -26.41
N VAL A 560 -0.83 -12.36 -26.83
CA VAL A 560 -1.37 -13.64 -27.29
C VAL A 560 -0.60 -14.15 -28.50
N SER A 561 -0.27 -13.28 -29.45
CA SER A 561 0.51 -13.67 -30.63
C SER A 561 1.92 -14.14 -30.27
N ALA A 562 2.57 -13.38 -29.40
CA ALA A 562 3.91 -13.68 -28.91
C ALA A 562 3.94 -14.94 -28.00
N ALA A 563 2.83 -15.28 -27.36
CA ALA A 563 2.69 -16.50 -26.57
C ALA A 563 2.63 -17.76 -27.43
N ALA A 564 2.32 -17.66 -28.72
CA ALA A 564 2.17 -18.80 -29.64
C ALA A 564 1.34 -19.97 -29.03
N PRO A 565 0.06 -19.76 -28.67
CA PRO A 565 -0.79 -20.81 -28.10
C PRO A 565 -0.93 -22.01 -29.03
N GLN A 566 -0.92 -23.20 -28.46
CA GLN A 566 -1.10 -24.48 -29.14
C GLN A 566 -2.52 -25.01 -28.91
N PRO A 567 -3.05 -25.83 -29.84
CA PRO A 567 -4.34 -26.49 -29.65
C PRO A 567 -4.39 -27.30 -28.34
N GLY A 568 -5.47 -27.15 -27.57
CA GLY A 568 -5.66 -27.84 -26.29
C GLY A 568 -5.10 -27.12 -25.05
N GLU A 569 -4.30 -26.06 -25.21
CA GLU A 569 -3.77 -25.30 -24.07
C GLU A 569 -4.86 -24.51 -23.33
N THR A 570 -4.64 -24.30 -22.04
CA THR A 570 -5.43 -23.39 -21.20
C THR A 570 -4.71 -22.05 -21.07
N LEU A 571 -5.36 -20.97 -21.50
CA LEU A 571 -4.85 -19.59 -21.41
C LEU A 571 -5.66 -18.78 -20.40
N VAL A 572 -4.97 -18.02 -19.54
CA VAL A 572 -5.57 -17.01 -18.66
C VAL A 572 -5.13 -15.62 -19.10
N ASP A 573 -6.08 -14.74 -19.34
CA ASP A 573 -5.84 -13.36 -19.76
C ASP A 573 -6.19 -12.38 -18.63
N LEU A 574 -5.23 -11.53 -18.27
CA LEU A 574 -5.31 -10.63 -17.12
C LEU A 574 -5.69 -9.22 -17.54
N GLY A 575 -6.83 -8.76 -17.01
CA GLY A 575 -7.44 -7.49 -17.39
C GLY A 575 -8.07 -7.59 -18.77
N SER A 576 -8.91 -8.62 -18.96
CA SER A 576 -9.42 -9.00 -20.28
C SER A 576 -10.28 -7.93 -20.95
N GLY A 577 -10.77 -6.93 -20.21
CA GLY A 577 -11.64 -5.89 -20.73
C GLY A 577 -12.86 -6.49 -21.45
N ALA A 578 -13.13 -5.99 -22.66
CA ALA A 578 -14.21 -6.49 -23.52
C ALA A 578 -13.92 -7.86 -24.18
N GLY A 579 -12.76 -8.47 -23.91
CA GLY A 579 -12.47 -9.87 -24.25
C GLY A 579 -11.73 -10.11 -25.56
N ILE A 580 -11.16 -9.09 -26.21
CA ILE A 580 -10.49 -9.24 -27.51
C ILE A 580 -9.33 -10.24 -27.51
N ASP A 581 -8.39 -10.12 -26.57
CA ASP A 581 -7.25 -11.05 -26.45
C ASP A 581 -7.75 -12.48 -26.12
N CYS A 582 -8.80 -12.60 -25.30
CA CYS A 582 -9.47 -13.88 -25.05
C CYS A 582 -10.06 -14.51 -26.32
N PHE A 583 -10.70 -13.71 -27.19
CA PHE A 583 -11.29 -14.21 -28.43
C PHE A 583 -10.23 -14.54 -29.49
N ILE A 584 -9.10 -13.82 -29.53
CA ILE A 584 -7.94 -14.20 -30.36
C ILE A 584 -7.38 -15.54 -29.88
N ALA A 585 -7.19 -15.68 -28.55
CA ALA A 585 -6.69 -16.90 -27.95
C ALA A 585 -7.62 -18.10 -28.22
N SER A 586 -8.93 -17.91 -28.14
CA SER A 586 -9.95 -18.96 -28.37
C SER A 586 -9.76 -19.69 -29.70
N ARG A 587 -9.53 -18.93 -30.78
CA ARG A 587 -9.26 -19.49 -32.11
C ARG A 587 -7.98 -20.31 -32.17
N ARG A 588 -6.92 -19.88 -31.45
CA ARG A 588 -5.59 -20.51 -31.49
C ARG A 588 -5.51 -21.78 -30.65
N VAL A 589 -6.10 -21.77 -29.46
CA VAL A 589 -6.17 -22.97 -28.59
C VAL A 589 -7.20 -23.99 -29.07
N GLY A 590 -8.14 -23.58 -29.92
CA GLY A 590 -9.11 -24.46 -30.55
C GLY A 590 -10.13 -25.06 -29.57
N ARG A 591 -11.01 -25.92 -30.10
CA ARG A 591 -12.16 -26.50 -29.39
C ARG A 591 -11.80 -27.26 -28.10
N GLU A 592 -10.61 -27.84 -28.05
CA GLU A 592 -10.15 -28.64 -26.90
C GLU A 592 -9.40 -27.80 -25.86
N GLY A 593 -9.00 -26.58 -26.22
CA GLY A 593 -8.38 -25.63 -25.29
C GLY A 593 -9.41 -24.85 -24.49
N ARG A 594 -8.92 -24.04 -23.55
CA ARG A 594 -9.77 -23.21 -22.66
C ARG A 594 -9.17 -21.81 -22.52
N VAL A 595 -10.02 -20.79 -22.50
CA VAL A 595 -9.60 -19.40 -22.26
C VAL A 595 -10.36 -18.82 -21.08
N ILE A 596 -9.65 -18.21 -20.14
CA ILE A 596 -10.24 -17.56 -18.96
C ILE A 596 -9.82 -16.10 -18.95
N GLY A 597 -10.76 -15.18 -19.14
CA GLY A 597 -10.55 -13.74 -18.98
C GLY A 597 -10.89 -13.28 -17.57
N ILE A 598 -10.01 -12.49 -16.94
CA ILE A 598 -10.24 -11.89 -15.62
C ILE A 598 -10.29 -10.37 -15.75
N ASP A 599 -11.36 -9.76 -15.27
CA ASP A 599 -11.49 -8.29 -15.18
C ASP A 599 -12.20 -7.88 -13.88
N MET A 600 -11.92 -6.67 -13.38
CA MET A 600 -12.53 -6.17 -12.15
C MET A 600 -13.86 -5.44 -12.38
N THR A 601 -14.10 -4.96 -13.61
CA THR A 601 -15.24 -4.09 -13.96
C THR A 601 -16.43 -4.90 -14.49
N ASP A 602 -17.61 -4.70 -13.91
CA ASP A 602 -18.83 -5.35 -14.40
C ASP A 602 -19.17 -4.87 -15.83
N GLN A 603 -18.89 -3.60 -16.13
CA GLN A 603 -19.18 -2.97 -17.42
C GLN A 603 -18.44 -3.66 -18.58
N MET A 604 -17.13 -3.89 -18.46
CA MET A 604 -16.37 -4.57 -19.50
C MET A 604 -16.77 -6.04 -19.65
N LEU A 605 -16.96 -6.74 -18.51
CA LEU A 605 -17.39 -8.14 -18.51
C LEU A 605 -18.76 -8.34 -19.16
N ASN A 606 -19.68 -7.38 -19.01
CA ASN A 606 -20.98 -7.45 -19.67
C ASN A 606 -20.83 -7.42 -21.19
N VAL A 607 -20.02 -6.49 -21.74
CA VAL A 607 -19.73 -6.43 -23.18
C VAL A 607 -19.10 -7.74 -23.67
N ALA A 608 -18.12 -8.27 -22.93
CA ALA A 608 -17.44 -9.52 -23.26
C ALA A 608 -18.43 -10.70 -23.32
N ARG A 609 -19.30 -10.83 -22.32
CA ARG A 609 -20.33 -11.89 -22.22
C ARG A 609 -21.42 -11.76 -23.28
N GLU A 610 -21.80 -10.54 -23.68
CA GLU A 610 -22.74 -10.32 -24.78
C GLU A 610 -22.15 -10.69 -26.15
N CYS A 611 -20.84 -10.51 -26.33
CA CYS A 611 -20.14 -10.83 -27.57
C CYS A 611 -19.72 -12.29 -27.68
N GLN A 612 -19.51 -12.98 -26.55
CA GLN A 612 -19.08 -14.38 -26.51
C GLN A 612 -19.93 -15.33 -27.37
N PRO A 613 -21.29 -15.32 -27.32
CA PRO A 613 -22.10 -16.18 -28.19
C PRO A 613 -21.92 -15.91 -29.69
N LYS A 614 -21.65 -14.65 -30.07
CA LYS A 614 -21.40 -14.26 -31.47
C LYS A 614 -20.08 -14.88 -31.96
N VAL A 615 -19.04 -14.81 -31.13
CA VAL A 615 -17.73 -15.40 -31.41
C VAL A 615 -17.82 -16.93 -31.47
N ALA A 616 -18.51 -17.55 -30.49
CA ALA A 616 -18.70 -19.00 -30.46
C ALA A 616 -19.43 -19.52 -31.70
N ALA A 617 -20.43 -18.79 -32.20
CA ALA A 617 -21.12 -19.12 -33.45
C ALA A 617 -20.18 -19.01 -34.67
N SER A 618 -19.28 -18.02 -34.69
CA SER A 618 -18.29 -17.86 -35.77
C SER A 618 -17.21 -18.95 -35.76
N LEU A 619 -16.79 -19.41 -34.59
CA LEU A 619 -15.74 -20.43 -34.44
C LEU A 619 -16.29 -21.87 -34.47
N GLY A 620 -17.58 -22.06 -34.16
CA GLY A 620 -18.24 -23.36 -34.10
C GLY A 620 -18.08 -24.08 -32.75
N TYR A 621 -17.59 -23.40 -31.72
CA TYR A 621 -17.43 -23.91 -30.35
C TYR A 621 -17.34 -22.76 -29.36
N ASP A 622 -17.64 -23.04 -28.09
CA ASP A 622 -17.49 -22.09 -26.98
C ASP A 622 -16.52 -22.65 -25.94
N ASN A 623 -15.41 -21.96 -25.74
CA ASN A 623 -14.34 -22.35 -24.83
C ASN A 623 -13.80 -21.18 -23.99
N VAL A 624 -14.53 -20.05 -23.97
CA VAL A 624 -14.14 -18.82 -23.26
C VAL A 624 -14.94 -18.69 -21.99
N GLU A 625 -14.32 -18.22 -20.90
CA GLU A 625 -14.98 -17.96 -19.64
C GLU A 625 -14.51 -16.61 -19.06
N PHE A 626 -15.44 -15.73 -18.70
CA PHE A 626 -15.13 -14.43 -18.12
C PHE A 626 -15.45 -14.38 -16.62
N ARG A 627 -14.42 -14.19 -15.80
CA ARG A 627 -14.50 -14.12 -14.34
C ARG A 627 -14.28 -12.71 -13.85
N ARG A 628 -15.09 -12.31 -12.88
CA ARG A 628 -14.84 -11.10 -12.11
C ARG A 628 -13.77 -11.37 -11.07
N GLY A 629 -12.76 -10.52 -10.98
CA GLY A 629 -11.71 -10.68 -9.98
C GLY A 629 -10.66 -9.55 -10.02
N PHE A 630 -9.81 -9.55 -9.00
CA PHE A 630 -8.63 -8.70 -8.94
C PHE A 630 -7.41 -9.50 -9.41
N LEU A 631 -6.41 -8.83 -10.00
CA LEU A 631 -5.21 -9.50 -10.48
C LEU A 631 -4.34 -10.02 -9.32
N GLU A 632 -4.43 -9.37 -8.16
CA GLU A 632 -3.68 -9.70 -6.95
C GLU A 632 -4.22 -10.94 -6.22
N ARG A 633 -5.43 -11.38 -6.58
CA ARG A 633 -6.13 -12.56 -6.04
C ARG A 633 -7.03 -13.17 -7.12
N MET A 634 -6.43 -13.99 -7.98
CA MET A 634 -7.13 -14.57 -9.12
C MET A 634 -8.05 -15.70 -8.68
N SER A 635 -9.28 -15.72 -9.20
CA SER A 635 -10.24 -16.82 -9.01
C SER A 635 -9.93 -18.00 -9.91
N VAL A 636 -8.67 -18.44 -9.94
CA VAL A 636 -8.15 -19.56 -10.74
C VAL A 636 -7.28 -20.44 -9.83
N ASP A 637 -7.45 -21.75 -9.90
CA ASP A 637 -6.72 -22.70 -9.05
C ASP A 637 -5.23 -22.79 -9.45
N ASP A 638 -4.40 -23.20 -8.51
CA ASP A 638 -2.96 -23.41 -8.71
C ASP A 638 -2.69 -24.37 -9.89
N GLY A 639 -1.70 -24.08 -10.72
CA GLY A 639 -1.29 -25.00 -11.78
C GLY A 639 -2.37 -25.29 -12.84
N THR A 640 -3.27 -24.35 -13.10
CA THR A 640 -4.36 -24.52 -14.08
C THR A 640 -3.95 -24.13 -15.50
N ALA A 641 -3.17 -23.07 -15.67
CA ALA A 641 -2.91 -22.44 -16.96
C ALA A 641 -1.60 -22.91 -17.60
N ASP A 642 -1.61 -23.18 -18.91
CA ASP A 642 -0.38 -23.38 -19.70
C ASP A 642 0.23 -22.01 -20.08
N ILE A 643 -0.63 -21.00 -20.26
CA ILE A 643 -0.26 -19.64 -20.66
C ILE A 643 -0.96 -18.61 -19.77
N VAL A 644 -0.22 -17.59 -19.36
CA VAL A 644 -0.82 -16.35 -18.84
C VAL A 644 -0.42 -15.18 -19.74
N THR A 645 -1.40 -14.37 -20.17
CA THR A 645 -1.18 -13.12 -20.89
C THR A 645 -1.65 -11.93 -20.08
N SER A 646 -1.03 -10.77 -20.30
CA SER A 646 -1.56 -9.48 -19.86
C SER A 646 -1.15 -8.41 -20.86
N ASN A 647 -2.06 -7.46 -21.10
CA ASN A 647 -1.86 -6.38 -22.05
C ASN A 647 -2.21 -5.03 -21.44
N CYS A 648 -1.20 -4.33 -20.91
CA CYS A 648 -1.32 -2.99 -20.35
C CYS A 648 -2.16 -2.82 -19.07
N VAL A 649 -2.18 -3.83 -18.20
CA VAL A 649 -3.00 -3.79 -16.97
C VAL A 649 -2.18 -3.92 -15.68
N ILE A 650 -0.99 -4.53 -15.72
CA ILE A 650 -0.19 -4.71 -14.51
C ILE A 650 0.22 -3.36 -13.89
N ASN A 651 0.55 -2.37 -14.72
CA ASN A 651 0.83 -0.99 -14.29
C ASN A 651 -0.29 -0.39 -13.40
N LEU A 652 -1.55 -0.73 -13.65
CA LEU A 652 -2.73 -0.21 -12.94
C LEU A 652 -2.90 -0.81 -11.54
N SER A 653 -2.27 -1.96 -11.29
CA SER A 653 -2.39 -2.66 -10.01
C SER A 653 -1.65 -1.90 -8.89
N PRO A 654 -2.28 -1.70 -7.71
CA PRO A 654 -1.63 -1.12 -6.55
C PRO A 654 -0.62 -2.06 -5.89
N ASP A 655 -0.76 -3.39 -6.08
CA ASP A 655 0.12 -4.41 -5.50
C ASP A 655 0.66 -5.35 -6.59
N LYS A 656 1.58 -4.80 -7.39
CA LYS A 656 2.23 -5.50 -8.51
C LYS A 656 2.98 -6.77 -8.07
N PRO A 657 3.74 -6.80 -6.95
CA PRO A 657 4.36 -8.04 -6.49
C PRO A 657 3.36 -9.19 -6.28
N ALA A 658 2.16 -8.90 -5.77
CA ALA A 658 1.10 -9.91 -5.65
C ALA A 658 0.59 -10.40 -7.00
N VAL A 659 0.51 -9.53 -8.02
CA VAL A 659 0.13 -9.94 -9.39
C VAL A 659 1.13 -10.93 -9.96
N PHE A 660 2.44 -10.65 -9.92
CA PHE A 660 3.45 -11.58 -10.45
C PHE A 660 3.46 -12.92 -9.70
N ARG A 661 3.24 -12.90 -8.38
CA ARG A 661 3.07 -14.11 -7.58
C ARG A 661 1.86 -14.94 -8.06
N GLU A 662 0.72 -14.30 -8.29
CA GLU A 662 -0.49 -14.97 -8.75
C GLU A 662 -0.31 -15.55 -10.17
N ILE A 663 0.35 -14.83 -11.08
CA ILE A 663 0.74 -15.34 -12.40
C ILE A 663 1.53 -16.64 -12.24
N TRP A 664 2.54 -16.64 -11.35
CA TRP A 664 3.34 -17.85 -11.09
C TRP A 664 2.50 -18.97 -10.46
N ARG A 665 1.59 -18.65 -9.54
CA ARG A 665 0.73 -19.65 -8.87
C ARG A 665 -0.17 -20.38 -9.86
N VAL A 666 -0.86 -19.65 -10.73
CA VAL A 666 -1.86 -20.24 -11.66
C VAL A 666 -1.24 -20.99 -12.83
N LEU A 667 0.02 -20.69 -13.19
CA LEU A 667 0.72 -21.43 -14.24
C LEU A 667 1.04 -22.87 -13.82
N LYS A 668 0.88 -23.81 -14.74
CA LYS A 668 1.45 -25.15 -14.65
C LYS A 668 2.98 -25.08 -14.64
N ASP A 669 3.61 -26.12 -14.12
CA ASP A 669 5.06 -26.29 -14.26
C ASP A 669 5.45 -26.30 -15.75
N HIS A 670 6.51 -25.58 -16.11
CA HIS A 670 6.92 -25.25 -17.48
C HIS A 670 5.95 -24.41 -18.32
N GLY A 671 4.84 -23.93 -17.74
CA GLY A 671 3.96 -22.94 -18.36
C GLY A 671 4.66 -21.59 -18.57
N ARG A 672 4.08 -20.75 -19.42
CA ARG A 672 4.71 -19.47 -19.83
C ARG A 672 3.82 -18.25 -19.59
N ALA A 673 4.41 -17.18 -19.09
CA ALA A 673 3.81 -15.86 -19.02
C ALA A 673 4.32 -15.00 -20.18
N VAL A 674 3.41 -14.31 -20.89
CA VAL A 674 3.77 -13.28 -21.87
C VAL A 674 3.04 -11.99 -21.54
N LEU A 675 3.80 -11.01 -21.06
CA LEU A 675 3.29 -9.79 -20.46
C LEU A 675 3.71 -8.61 -21.32
N ALA A 676 2.74 -7.86 -21.84
CA ALA A 676 2.97 -6.59 -22.52
C ALA A 676 2.49 -5.46 -21.59
N ASP A 677 3.38 -4.52 -21.27
CA ASP A 677 3.03 -3.40 -20.37
C ASP A 677 3.75 -2.10 -20.75
N ILE A 678 3.24 -0.97 -20.26
CA ILE A 678 3.95 0.30 -20.29
C ILE A 678 4.97 0.34 -19.16
N VAL A 679 6.22 0.61 -19.53
CA VAL A 679 7.34 0.79 -18.60
C VAL A 679 8.05 2.11 -18.86
N ALA A 680 8.65 2.68 -17.82
CA ALA A 680 9.45 3.89 -17.89
C ALA A 680 10.96 3.58 -18.01
N ASP A 681 11.74 4.49 -18.57
CA ASP A 681 13.21 4.37 -18.58
C ASP A 681 13.88 4.67 -17.23
N SER A 682 13.13 5.26 -16.30
CA SER A 682 13.52 5.50 -14.92
C SER A 682 12.32 5.40 -14.00
N GLU A 683 12.53 5.47 -12.68
CA GLU A 683 11.44 5.59 -11.72
C GLU A 683 10.54 6.80 -12.06
N VAL A 684 9.21 6.57 -12.06
CA VAL A 684 8.22 7.61 -12.31
C VAL A 684 8.26 8.64 -11.16
N PRO A 685 8.38 9.95 -11.43
CA PRO A 685 8.40 10.98 -10.39
C PRO A 685 7.16 10.97 -9.48
N PRO A 686 7.28 11.30 -8.17
CA PRO A 686 6.15 11.31 -7.24
C PRO A 686 4.97 12.17 -7.68
N ALA A 687 5.24 13.32 -8.31
CA ALA A 687 4.20 14.22 -8.81
C ALA A 687 3.30 13.56 -9.87
N LEU A 688 3.88 12.74 -10.77
CA LEU A 688 3.12 11.98 -11.74
C LEU A 688 2.38 10.80 -11.08
N ARG A 689 2.99 10.13 -10.09
CA ARG A 689 2.34 9.02 -9.37
C ARG A 689 1.05 9.45 -8.66
N ALA A 690 1.03 10.67 -8.12
CA ALA A 690 -0.10 11.22 -7.40
C ALA A 690 -1.27 11.67 -8.29
N ASP A 691 -1.10 11.71 -9.62
CA ASP A 691 -2.13 12.10 -10.57
C ASP A 691 -3.01 10.91 -10.95
N GLY A 692 -4.28 10.94 -10.51
CA GLY A 692 -5.26 9.87 -10.76
C GLY A 692 -5.69 9.75 -12.24
N GLN A 693 -5.61 10.84 -13.02
CA GLN A 693 -5.90 10.78 -14.46
C GLN A 693 -4.77 10.03 -15.18
N LEU A 694 -3.52 10.41 -14.92
CA LEU A 694 -2.35 9.74 -15.48
C LEU A 694 -2.24 8.27 -15.03
N TRP A 695 -2.86 7.93 -13.89
CA TRP A 695 -2.98 6.55 -13.43
C TRP A 695 -3.89 5.73 -14.34
N GLY A 696 -5.06 6.26 -14.70
CA GLY A 696 -5.95 5.66 -15.70
C GLY A 696 -5.29 5.49 -17.07
N GLU A 697 -4.39 6.41 -17.43
CA GLU A 697 -3.61 6.40 -18.68
C GLU A 697 -2.36 5.51 -18.66
N CYS A 698 -2.23 4.60 -17.70
CA CYS A 698 -1.10 3.67 -17.57
C CYS A 698 0.29 4.31 -17.39
N ILE A 699 0.37 5.58 -16.98
CA ILE A 699 1.64 6.28 -16.71
C ILE A 699 2.03 6.15 -15.24
N SER A 700 1.15 6.59 -14.34
CA SER A 700 1.50 6.80 -12.94
C SER A 700 1.93 5.52 -12.23
N GLY A 701 1.33 4.41 -12.64
CA GLY A 701 1.63 3.07 -12.13
C GLY A 701 2.73 2.32 -12.91
N ALA A 702 3.34 2.90 -13.95
CA ALA A 702 4.34 2.20 -14.76
C ALA A 702 5.60 1.85 -13.95
N LEU A 703 6.08 0.61 -14.07
CA LEU A 703 7.38 0.19 -13.53
C LEU A 703 8.51 0.73 -14.40
N SER A 704 9.70 0.90 -13.83
CA SER A 704 10.92 1.00 -14.64
C SER A 704 11.15 -0.32 -15.39
N GLU A 705 11.78 -0.28 -16.57
CA GLU A 705 12.07 -1.51 -17.35
C GLU A 705 12.83 -2.55 -16.52
N ASP A 706 13.84 -2.11 -15.77
CA ASP A 706 14.60 -2.95 -14.84
C ASP A 706 13.71 -3.50 -13.70
N GLY A 707 12.84 -2.67 -13.14
CA GLY A 707 11.87 -3.09 -12.13
C GLY A 707 10.87 -4.12 -12.66
N PHE A 708 10.46 -4.01 -13.93
CA PHE A 708 9.57 -4.97 -14.57
C PHE A 708 10.22 -6.35 -14.72
N LEU A 709 11.46 -6.40 -15.23
CA LEU A 709 12.22 -7.66 -15.34
C LEU A 709 12.50 -8.29 -13.97
N SER A 710 12.96 -7.47 -13.03
CA SER A 710 13.22 -7.91 -11.66
C SER A 710 11.96 -8.45 -10.97
N ALA A 711 10.78 -7.92 -11.27
CA ALA A 711 9.53 -8.43 -10.71
C ALA A 711 9.20 -9.86 -11.20
N LEU A 712 9.47 -10.19 -12.47
CA LEU A 712 9.34 -11.58 -12.96
C LEU A 712 10.38 -12.49 -12.30
N GLU A 713 11.62 -12.04 -12.20
CA GLU A 713 12.70 -12.81 -11.57
C GLU A 713 12.39 -13.11 -10.09
N ARG A 714 11.99 -12.09 -9.32
CA ARG A 714 11.57 -12.21 -7.90
C ARG A 714 10.40 -13.17 -7.71
N ALA A 715 9.44 -13.17 -8.65
CA ALA A 715 8.32 -14.10 -8.65
C ALA A 715 8.73 -15.54 -9.01
N GLY A 716 9.95 -15.76 -9.49
CA GLY A 716 10.51 -17.09 -9.73
C GLY A 716 10.42 -17.58 -11.18
N PHE A 717 10.27 -16.65 -12.14
CA PHE A 717 10.31 -16.99 -13.57
C PHE A 717 11.75 -17.22 -14.05
N TYR A 718 11.95 -18.18 -14.94
CA TYR A 718 13.21 -18.42 -15.65
C TYR A 718 13.05 -18.10 -17.15
N GLY A 719 14.17 -17.94 -17.85
CA GLY A 719 14.17 -17.71 -19.29
C GLY A 719 13.55 -16.36 -19.66
N VAL A 720 13.67 -15.38 -18.77
CA VAL A 720 13.09 -14.05 -18.93
C VAL A 720 13.68 -13.39 -20.18
N THR A 721 12.83 -13.12 -21.17
CA THR A 721 13.24 -12.62 -22.49
C THR A 721 12.41 -11.41 -22.88
N ILE A 722 13.06 -10.31 -23.26
CA ILE A 722 12.40 -9.18 -23.91
C ILE A 722 12.14 -9.55 -25.36
N LEU A 723 10.87 -9.69 -25.74
CA LEU A 723 10.46 -10.04 -27.10
C LEU A 723 10.32 -8.81 -27.99
N LYS A 724 9.83 -7.71 -27.43
CA LYS A 724 9.58 -6.47 -28.16
C LYS A 724 9.72 -5.27 -27.22
N LYS A 725 10.30 -4.18 -27.73
CA LYS A 725 10.34 -2.87 -27.07
C LYS A 725 10.01 -1.80 -28.09
N THR A 726 9.06 -0.92 -27.79
CA THR A 726 8.61 0.14 -28.69
C THR A 726 8.41 1.42 -27.90
N PHE A 727 8.98 2.53 -28.38
CA PHE A 727 8.76 3.84 -27.75
C PHE A 727 7.28 4.24 -27.88
N TRP A 728 6.72 4.79 -26.79
CA TRP A 728 5.33 5.24 -26.76
C TRP A 728 5.24 6.77 -26.71
N ARG A 729 5.59 7.37 -25.57
CA ARG A 729 5.58 8.84 -25.37
C ARG A 729 6.56 9.29 -24.29
N GLU A 730 6.76 10.61 -24.21
CA GLU A 730 7.52 11.27 -23.14
C GLU A 730 6.59 12.19 -22.34
N VAL A 731 6.65 12.11 -21.01
CA VAL A 731 5.89 12.97 -20.08
C VAL A 731 6.85 13.51 -19.04
N GLU A 732 6.88 14.83 -18.86
CA GLU A 732 7.77 15.54 -17.92
C GLU A 732 9.23 15.03 -17.90
N ARG A 733 9.78 14.70 -19.08
CA ARG A 733 11.16 14.21 -19.30
C ARG A 733 11.40 12.74 -18.93
N THR A 734 10.35 12.00 -18.58
CA THR A 734 10.38 10.54 -18.43
C THR A 734 9.86 9.89 -19.71
N ARG A 735 10.60 8.92 -20.26
CA ARG A 735 10.24 8.24 -21.52
C ARG A 735 9.59 6.91 -21.22
N PHE A 736 8.45 6.67 -21.84
CA PHE A 736 7.66 5.45 -21.69
C PHE A 736 7.75 4.57 -22.93
N TYR A 737 7.81 3.27 -22.70
CA TYR A 737 7.94 2.24 -23.72
C TYR A 737 6.89 1.17 -23.49
N SER A 738 6.32 0.63 -24.57
CA SER A 738 5.64 -0.65 -24.51
C SER A 738 6.69 -1.75 -24.60
N VAL A 739 6.75 -2.62 -23.58
CA VAL A 739 7.69 -3.74 -23.51
C VAL A 739 6.91 -5.03 -23.36
N THR A 740 7.24 -6.02 -24.20
CA THR A 740 6.70 -7.38 -24.12
C THR A 740 7.79 -8.32 -23.60
N VAL A 741 7.53 -8.95 -22.46
CA VAL A 741 8.44 -9.89 -21.80
C VAL A 741 7.80 -11.27 -21.75
N ARG A 742 8.61 -12.31 -21.92
CA ARG A 742 8.22 -13.70 -21.69
C ARG A 742 9.04 -14.32 -20.58
N GLY A 743 8.41 -15.09 -19.70
CA GLY A 743 9.07 -15.92 -18.69
C GLY A 743 8.38 -17.28 -18.54
N PHE A 744 9.11 -18.26 -18.01
CA PHE A 744 8.61 -19.63 -17.79
C PHE A 744 8.59 -19.98 -16.31
N LYS A 745 7.64 -20.81 -15.89
CA LYS A 745 7.55 -21.33 -14.51
C LYS A 745 8.34 -22.62 -14.39
N PHE A 746 9.15 -22.75 -13.34
CA PHE A 746 9.73 -24.02 -12.93
C PHE A 746 9.56 -24.21 -11.42
N GLU A 747 8.96 -25.33 -11.02
CA GLU A 747 8.80 -25.71 -9.62
C GLU A 747 9.82 -26.80 -9.22
N LYS A 748 10.77 -26.43 -8.35
CA LYS A 748 11.79 -27.36 -7.83
C LYS A 748 11.16 -28.51 -7.05
N LYS A 749 11.71 -29.70 -7.22
CA LYS A 749 11.27 -30.91 -6.51
C LYS A 749 12.03 -31.06 -5.20
N ALA A 750 11.34 -31.53 -4.16
CA ALA A 750 11.99 -31.81 -2.89
C ALA A 750 13.06 -32.91 -3.08
N GLY A 751 14.31 -32.60 -2.75
CA GLY A 751 15.43 -33.53 -2.79
C GLY A 751 16.21 -33.57 -4.11
N CYS A 752 16.48 -32.41 -4.75
CA CYS A 752 17.44 -32.34 -5.87
C CYS A 752 18.75 -33.03 -5.50
N ARG A 753 19.25 -33.90 -6.39
CA ARG A 753 20.49 -34.66 -6.18
C ARG A 753 21.33 -34.63 -7.44
N TYR A 754 22.62 -34.82 -7.26
CA TYR A 754 23.55 -35.14 -8.33
C TYR A 754 23.49 -36.66 -8.55
N ILE A 755 23.02 -37.07 -9.72
CA ILE A 755 22.87 -38.49 -10.09
C ILE A 755 23.71 -38.85 -11.32
N GLY A 756 24.75 -38.05 -11.64
CA GLY A 756 25.58 -38.23 -12.83
C GLY A 756 24.93 -37.64 -14.10
N GLN A 757 24.26 -36.50 -13.99
CA GLN A 757 23.72 -35.79 -15.16
C GLN A 757 24.66 -34.66 -15.57
N TRP A 758 24.86 -34.51 -16.88
CA TRP A 758 25.77 -33.52 -17.45
C TRP A 758 25.04 -32.66 -18.48
N ALA A 759 25.19 -31.34 -18.37
CA ALA A 759 24.67 -30.39 -19.34
C ALA A 759 25.81 -29.73 -20.12
N THR A 760 25.68 -29.68 -21.44
CA THR A 760 26.62 -29.02 -22.35
C THR A 760 25.91 -27.87 -23.07
N TYR A 761 26.39 -26.64 -22.89
CA TYR A 761 25.88 -25.48 -23.61
C TYR A 761 26.40 -25.48 -25.06
N LEU A 762 25.50 -25.39 -26.04
CA LEU A 762 25.81 -25.52 -27.46
C LEU A 762 26.22 -24.20 -28.12
N GLY A 763 25.76 -23.07 -27.58
CA GLY A 763 26.03 -21.73 -28.13
C GLY A 763 24.74 -20.93 -28.37
N PRO A 764 24.81 -19.78 -29.07
CA PRO A 764 25.94 -19.29 -29.88
C PRO A 764 27.05 -18.58 -29.08
N MET A 765 26.78 -18.14 -27.85
CA MET A 765 27.74 -17.39 -27.03
C MET A 765 28.91 -18.26 -26.54
N LYS A 766 30.00 -17.63 -26.07
CA LYS A 766 31.16 -18.37 -25.53
C LYS A 766 30.87 -19.12 -24.23
N ALA A 767 29.94 -18.59 -23.44
CA ALA A 767 29.42 -19.22 -22.23
C ALA A 767 28.01 -18.68 -21.99
N ALA A 768 27.25 -19.38 -21.15
CA ALA A 768 25.98 -18.92 -20.60
C ALA A 768 26.03 -18.98 -19.07
N VAL A 769 25.34 -18.06 -18.42
CA VAL A 769 25.06 -18.11 -16.98
C VAL A 769 23.55 -18.17 -16.84
N ASP A 770 23.05 -19.15 -16.09
CA ASP A 770 21.61 -19.25 -15.83
C ASP A 770 21.19 -18.37 -14.64
N GLU A 771 19.89 -18.37 -14.35
CA GLU A 771 19.29 -17.59 -13.26
C GLU A 771 19.69 -18.09 -11.86
N GLU A 772 20.49 -19.15 -11.76
CA GLU A 772 21.01 -19.68 -10.50
C GLU A 772 22.53 -19.44 -10.34
N GLY A 773 23.15 -18.84 -11.35
CA GLY A 773 24.59 -18.56 -11.36
C GLY A 773 25.44 -19.75 -11.80
N HIS A 774 24.83 -20.80 -12.36
CA HIS A 774 25.56 -21.89 -12.96
C HIS A 774 26.24 -21.39 -14.24
N PHE A 775 27.57 -21.55 -14.31
CA PHE A 775 28.38 -21.16 -15.46
C PHE A 775 28.53 -22.34 -16.42
N PHE A 776 28.07 -22.17 -17.66
CA PHE A 776 28.15 -23.17 -18.72
C PHE A 776 29.02 -22.68 -19.88
N PRO A 777 30.31 -23.07 -19.94
CA PRO A 777 31.15 -22.80 -21.09
C PRO A 777 30.64 -23.57 -22.32
N ARG A 778 30.74 -22.95 -23.50
CA ARG A 778 30.31 -23.59 -24.74
C ARG A 778 31.13 -24.87 -25.01
N GLY A 779 30.44 -25.98 -25.23
CA GLY A 779 31.03 -27.28 -25.56
C GLY A 779 31.70 -28.01 -24.40
N VAL A 780 31.60 -27.49 -23.17
CA VAL A 780 32.16 -28.14 -21.97
C VAL A 780 31.02 -28.77 -21.17
N PRO A 781 31.06 -30.09 -20.92
CA PRO A 781 30.10 -30.75 -20.04
C PRO A 781 30.25 -30.26 -18.59
N VAL A 782 29.12 -29.87 -17.98
CA VAL A 782 29.04 -29.45 -16.58
C VAL A 782 28.07 -30.37 -15.84
N GLU A 783 28.50 -30.93 -14.72
CA GLU A 783 27.63 -31.78 -13.89
C GLU A 783 26.52 -30.93 -13.27
N VAL A 784 25.27 -31.41 -13.35
CA VAL A 784 24.08 -30.69 -12.89
C VAL A 784 23.20 -31.58 -12.02
N CYS A 785 22.44 -30.97 -11.09
CA CYS A 785 21.46 -31.68 -10.29
C CYS A 785 20.17 -31.95 -11.10
N THR A 786 19.33 -32.87 -10.63
CA THR A 786 18.10 -33.30 -11.32
C THR A 786 17.16 -32.16 -11.75
N ASP A 787 17.05 -31.12 -10.93
CA ASP A 787 16.18 -29.98 -11.20
C ASP A 787 16.78 -29.07 -12.29
N THR A 788 18.07 -28.78 -12.21
CA THR A 788 18.78 -28.04 -13.27
C THR A 788 18.71 -28.80 -14.60
N ALA A 789 18.91 -30.12 -14.59
CA ALA A 789 18.75 -30.95 -15.77
C ALA A 789 17.33 -30.86 -16.35
N ALA A 790 16.29 -30.97 -15.51
CA ALA A 790 14.90 -30.85 -15.95
C ALA A 790 14.59 -29.47 -16.55
N LYS A 791 15.06 -28.39 -15.90
CA LYS A 791 14.93 -27.01 -16.38
C LYS A 791 15.60 -26.82 -17.75
N LEU A 792 16.82 -27.33 -17.93
CA LEU A 792 17.58 -27.20 -19.19
C LEU A 792 17.00 -28.06 -20.34
N ARG A 793 16.28 -29.15 -20.03
CA ARG A 793 15.56 -29.98 -21.01
C ARG A 793 14.27 -29.33 -21.52
N ALA A 794 13.77 -28.29 -20.86
CA ALA A 794 12.53 -27.60 -21.21
C ALA A 794 12.77 -26.28 -21.95
N ALA A 795 11.71 -25.73 -22.56
CA ALA A 795 11.76 -24.40 -23.14
C ALA A 795 12.09 -23.34 -22.06
N PRO A 796 12.85 -22.28 -22.37
CA PRO A 796 13.42 -21.97 -23.68
C PRO A 796 14.82 -22.58 -23.90
N TYR A 797 15.37 -23.33 -22.94
CA TYR A 797 16.76 -23.80 -22.98
C TYR A 797 16.99 -25.08 -23.78
N ALA A 798 15.94 -25.87 -24.04
CA ALA A 798 16.04 -27.17 -24.71
C ALA A 798 16.82 -27.14 -26.03
N VAL A 799 16.78 -26.02 -26.76
CA VAL A 799 17.49 -25.84 -28.04
C VAL A 799 18.96 -25.43 -27.87
N SER A 800 19.34 -24.96 -26.69
CA SER A 800 20.66 -24.40 -26.38
C SER A 800 21.53 -25.35 -25.58
N PHE A 801 20.97 -26.42 -25.02
CA PHE A 801 21.67 -27.36 -24.14
C PHE A 801 21.45 -28.81 -24.55
N ALA A 802 22.53 -29.59 -24.53
CA ALA A 802 22.44 -31.05 -24.55
C ALA A 802 22.60 -31.57 -23.11
N VAL A 803 21.60 -32.29 -22.60
CA VAL A 803 21.61 -32.90 -21.26
C VAL A 803 21.70 -34.42 -21.38
N LEU A 804 22.76 -34.99 -20.81
CA LEU A 804 23.09 -36.42 -20.86
C LEU A 804 22.98 -37.02 -19.45
N ASP A 805 22.46 -38.25 -19.38
CA ASP A 805 22.45 -39.05 -18.15
C ASP A 805 23.63 -40.04 -18.19
N ASP A 806 24.25 -40.38 -17.05
CA ASP A 806 25.35 -41.36 -16.98
C ASP A 806 24.90 -42.75 -17.50
N GLY A 807 25.20 -43.01 -18.77
CA GLY A 807 25.04 -44.30 -19.45
C GLY A 807 24.22 -44.24 -20.76
N ASP A 808 24.92 -44.24 -21.90
CA ASP A 808 24.41 -44.67 -23.22
C ASP A 808 23.26 -43.87 -23.88
N SER A 809 23.46 -42.57 -24.14
CA SER A 809 22.70 -41.93 -25.23
C SER A 809 23.53 -40.88 -26.00
N THR A 810 23.92 -41.22 -27.22
CA THR A 810 24.36 -40.26 -28.24
C THR A 810 23.15 -39.54 -28.81
N ILE A 811 23.05 -38.22 -28.60
CA ILE A 811 22.12 -37.36 -29.32
C ILE A 811 22.85 -36.84 -30.56
N ASP A 812 22.37 -37.21 -31.75
CA ASP A 812 22.85 -36.66 -33.02
C ASP A 812 22.38 -35.20 -33.13
N VAL A 813 23.32 -34.27 -33.21
CA VAL A 813 23.05 -32.81 -33.20
C VAL A 813 22.81 -32.29 -34.63
N SER A 814 22.62 -33.18 -35.60
CA SER A 814 22.17 -32.81 -36.95
C SER A 814 20.64 -32.71 -36.99
N ALA A 815 20.10 -31.56 -36.57
CA ALA A 815 18.80 -31.13 -37.08
C ALA A 815 19.02 -30.70 -38.55
N ASP A 816 18.99 -31.69 -39.45
CA ASP A 816 18.88 -31.45 -40.89
C ASP A 816 17.43 -31.01 -41.17
N ASP A 817 17.28 -29.87 -41.84
CA ASP A 817 16.02 -29.36 -42.34
C ASP A 817 15.47 -30.37 -43.36
N GLY A 818 14.61 -31.26 -42.88
CA GLY A 818 14.18 -32.44 -43.61
C GLY A 818 13.55 -32.16 -44.96
N HIS A 819 14.31 -32.32 -46.03
CA HIS A 819 13.82 -32.57 -47.40
C HIS A 819 14.69 -33.62 -48.11
N CYS A 820 14.54 -34.90 -47.73
CA CYS A 820 14.96 -36.02 -48.57
C CYS A 820 13.77 -36.53 -49.38
N THR A 821 13.79 -36.26 -50.69
CA THR A 821 12.85 -36.85 -51.64
C THR A 821 13.31 -38.26 -52.05
N PRO A 822 12.40 -39.22 -52.30
CA PRO A 822 12.79 -40.57 -52.70
C PRO A 822 13.48 -40.56 -54.08
N GLY A 823 14.78 -40.89 -54.13
CA GLY A 823 15.50 -41.14 -55.39
C GLY A 823 16.90 -40.55 -55.56
N SER A 824 17.51 -39.90 -54.56
CA SER A 824 18.89 -39.37 -54.69
C SER A 824 19.92 -40.15 -53.85
N PRO A 825 21.17 -40.34 -54.33
CA PRO A 825 22.21 -41.05 -53.61
C PRO A 825 22.94 -40.07 -52.69
N CYS A 826 22.59 -40.05 -51.41
CA CYS A 826 23.42 -39.39 -50.40
C CYS A 826 24.38 -40.42 -49.79
N CYS A 827 25.67 -40.05 -49.76
CA CYS A 827 26.80 -40.81 -49.25
C CYS A 827 26.74 -41.07 -47.74
#